data_AF-A0A0E0LNZ7-F1
#
_entry.id   AF-A0A0E0LNZ7-F1
#
_cell.length_a   1.000
_cell.length_b   1.000
_cell.length_c   1.000
_cell.angle_alpha   90.00
_cell.angle_beta   90.00
_cell.angle_gamma   90.00
#
_symmetry.space_group_name_H-M   'P 1'
#
loop_
_entity.id
_entity.type
_entity.pdbx_description
1 polymer ?
#
loop_
_entity_poly.entity_id
_entity_poly.type
_entity_poly.pdbx_seq_one_letter_code
_entity_poly.pdbx_strand_id
1 'polypeptide(L)'
;MAKDVADGGDGESRRPPPPLPMGLRLQLIGLSAAIDAVERRDGTVNRALYSVLVEHLMSVRAEPAPDAATGVRSFDFTIDATRNLWVRVFAPATAAASPSPPMPVMVYYHGGGFALFSPAVGPFNGVCRRLCCEVGVVVVSVNYRLAPEHRYPAAYDDGVDALRFLDGNGIPGLDDVPVDLASCFLAGESAGGNIVHHVANRWAATSQHTAKNLRLAGIFPLQPYFGGEERTPSELTLEGVAPVVNLRRSDFSWKAFLPVGADRDHPAAHVTDENAELAEAFPPAMVVIGGFDPLKDWQWRYVDVLRRKGKAVEVVEFPDAFHGFYGFPELADAGKVLQDMRSSQEMAAAHGRRRRVALPWPVRLRLCVFEAAIDATQRRDGSVNRFLFSLFDRRAPAETRPDAAGVSSTDITVDASRSLWARVFYSPSPSPRPVVVYFHGGGFTLFSAASRTYDELCRTLCGAAGAVVVSVNYRLAPEHRVPAAYDDGEAVLRYLGATGLPDHVGPVDVSTCFIVGDSAGGNIAHHVAQRWTATTTTPPPQSDNPVVHLAGVILIQPCFSSEERTKAERALDGVAPVLSMRRSDLSWKAFLPEGADRNHPAARVAELPEEFPPAMVVIGGYDTLQDWQRRYAGMLRRKGKAVQVVEYPAAIHSFYVFPELADSGELIKEMKARRSSPPSLPWTVRVQLAALSAAHRSDGSVRRLLFYLGDLHAAASPRPDAAGVRSVDVTIDAARGLWARVFCPPTNGEASAAKLPVVVYFHGGGFVLFSAASRPYDALCRRICRGVGAVVVSVNYRLAPEHRFPAAYDDGVAALRYLDVNGLPEAVDLGVAVDLSHCFLAGDSAGGNIVHHVAQSWASSPSPPVSLRLAGAVLIAPFFGGEERTEEEVELDKASLSLSLARTDYFWREFLPEGATRDHEAARVCGGDRVELAEAFPPAMVVIGGFDLLKGWQARYVETLREKGKPVRVVEYPDAIHGFHAFPEIADSGKLVEEMKLFVQEHSSKRMA
;
A
#
# COMPACT_ATOMS: atom_id res chain seq x y z
N MET A 1 21.07 57.33 -11.97
CA MET A 1 22.25 57.34 -11.08
C MET A 1 22.52 55.90 -10.71
N ALA A 2 23.60 55.33 -11.26
CA ALA A 2 23.96 53.93 -11.08
C ALA A 2 25.43 53.92 -10.64
N LYS A 3 25.63 53.90 -9.33
CA LYS A 3 26.84 53.56 -8.58
C LYS A 3 26.47 53.73 -7.10
N ASP A 4 26.97 52.83 -6.26
CA ASP A 4 26.84 52.82 -4.80
C ASP A 4 25.70 51.99 -4.22
N VAL A 5 25.70 50.68 -4.49
CA VAL A 5 25.40 49.64 -3.49
C VAL A 5 26.24 48.41 -3.82
N ALA A 6 27.52 48.43 -3.42
CA ALA A 6 28.39 47.26 -3.47
C ALA A 6 29.44 47.40 -2.37
N ASP A 7 29.00 47.26 -1.11
CA ASP A 7 29.82 46.64 -0.07
C ASP A 7 28.98 46.46 1.21
N GLY A 8 28.78 45.21 1.62
CA GLY A 8 28.13 44.87 2.89
C GLY A 8 27.17 43.67 2.80
N GLY A 9 27.70 42.47 3.03
CA GLY A 9 26.90 41.26 3.27
C GLY A 9 27.61 40.00 2.81
N ASP A 10 27.82 39.06 3.73
CA ASP A 10 28.61 37.83 3.56
C ASP A 10 28.22 37.00 2.33
N GLY A 11 29.22 36.38 1.71
CA GLY A 11 29.11 35.64 0.47
C GLY A 11 28.20 34.41 0.53
N GLU A 12 26.93 34.57 0.18
CA GLU A 12 26.14 33.48 -0.41
C GLU A 12 26.58 33.30 -1.87
N SER A 13 27.27 32.19 -2.13
CA SER A 13 27.64 31.78 -3.49
C SER A 13 26.40 31.71 -4.37
N ARG A 14 26.35 32.50 -5.45
CA ARG A 14 25.31 32.39 -6.49
C ARG A 14 25.13 30.93 -6.88
N ARG A 15 23.90 30.40 -6.72
CA ARG A 15 23.57 29.00 -7.04
C ARG A 15 23.89 28.75 -8.52
N PRO A 16 24.58 27.64 -8.88
CA PRO A 16 24.82 27.31 -10.27
C PRO A 16 23.48 27.06 -11.00
N PRO A 17 23.42 27.30 -12.33
CA PRO A 17 22.22 27.04 -13.12
C PRO A 17 21.84 25.55 -13.05
N PRO A 18 20.55 25.20 -13.24
CA PRO A 18 20.09 23.83 -13.16
C PRO A 18 20.81 22.96 -14.22
N PRO A 19 21.09 21.68 -13.91
CA PRO A 19 21.74 20.76 -14.84
C PRO A 19 20.78 20.39 -15.97
N LEU A 20 20.92 21.05 -17.13
CA LEU A 20 20.07 20.82 -18.31
C LEU A 20 20.86 20.20 -19.47
N PRO A 21 20.25 19.30 -20.26
CA PRO A 21 20.82 18.87 -21.54
C PRO A 21 21.14 20.06 -22.44
N MET A 22 22.26 20.00 -23.17
CA MET A 22 22.72 21.13 -24.01
C MET A 22 21.68 21.58 -25.04
N GLY A 23 20.98 20.62 -25.67
CA GLY A 23 19.91 20.91 -26.63
C GLY A 23 18.78 21.72 -26.01
N LEU A 24 18.28 21.28 -24.85
CA LEU A 24 17.24 21.98 -24.09
C LEU A 24 17.72 23.38 -23.65
N ARG A 25 18.97 23.51 -23.20
CA ARG A 25 19.54 24.80 -22.82
C ARG A 25 19.54 25.81 -23.98
N LEU A 26 19.93 25.37 -25.18
CA LEU A 26 19.90 26.20 -26.38
C LEU A 26 18.46 26.60 -26.77
N GLN A 27 17.52 25.65 -26.67
CA GLN A 27 16.10 25.91 -26.92
C GLN A 27 15.54 26.97 -25.96
N LEU A 28 15.84 26.90 -24.66
CA LEU A 28 15.38 27.86 -23.66
C LEU A 28 15.99 29.26 -23.86
N ILE A 29 17.25 29.33 -24.31
CA ILE A 29 17.90 30.61 -24.68
C ILE A 29 17.18 31.22 -25.90
N GLY A 30 16.93 30.42 -26.94
CA GLY A 30 16.21 30.87 -28.14
C GLY A 30 14.80 31.36 -27.83
N LEU A 31 14.04 30.59 -27.03
CA LEU A 31 12.71 30.96 -26.57
C LEU A 31 12.73 32.28 -25.78
N SER A 32 13.69 32.42 -24.85
CA SER A 32 13.88 33.64 -24.06
C SER A 32 14.13 34.86 -24.95
N ALA A 33 15.03 34.76 -25.92
CA ALA A 33 15.32 35.84 -26.85
C ALA A 33 14.10 36.19 -27.72
N ALA A 34 13.32 35.20 -28.15
CA ALA A 34 12.10 35.41 -28.93
C ALA A 34 11.02 36.14 -28.10
N ILE A 35 10.83 35.77 -26.83
CA ILE A 35 9.92 36.45 -25.91
C ILE A 35 10.35 37.91 -25.72
N ASP A 36 11.65 38.16 -25.46
CA ASP A 36 12.16 39.51 -25.26
C ASP A 36 11.99 40.40 -26.50
N ALA A 37 11.99 39.82 -27.71
CA ALA A 37 11.79 40.55 -28.96
C ALA A 37 10.32 40.95 -29.20
N VAL A 38 9.35 40.21 -28.64
CA VAL A 38 7.92 40.48 -28.85
C VAL A 38 7.34 41.41 -27.77
N GLU A 39 7.95 41.45 -26.59
CA GLU A 39 7.58 42.35 -25.50
C GLU A 39 8.19 43.74 -25.68
N ARG A 40 7.34 44.75 -25.88
CA ARG A 40 7.80 46.14 -26.06
C ARG A 40 7.91 46.88 -24.74
N ARG A 41 8.85 47.82 -24.66
CA ARG A 41 9.06 48.67 -23.47
C ARG A 41 7.85 49.53 -23.09
N ASP A 42 6.96 49.80 -24.04
CA ASP A 42 5.71 50.54 -23.82
C ASP A 42 4.60 49.69 -23.17
N GLY A 43 4.84 48.40 -22.91
CA GLY A 43 3.85 47.50 -22.32
C GLY A 43 2.96 46.79 -23.34
N THR A 44 3.21 46.95 -24.65
CA THR A 44 2.50 46.24 -25.72
C THR A 44 3.20 44.94 -26.13
N VAL A 45 2.44 44.01 -26.73
CA VAL A 45 2.98 42.77 -27.31
C VAL A 45 2.89 42.85 -28.83
N ASN A 46 3.98 42.53 -29.53
CA ASN A 46 3.99 42.45 -30.98
C ASN A 46 3.42 41.11 -31.47
N ARG A 47 2.08 41.03 -31.61
CA ARG A 47 1.39 39.81 -32.05
C ARG A 47 1.85 39.27 -33.41
N ALA A 48 2.15 40.15 -34.35
CA ALA A 48 2.66 39.74 -35.67
C ALA A 48 4.04 39.10 -35.58
N LEU A 49 4.95 39.68 -34.77
CA LEU A 49 6.27 39.12 -34.56
C LEU A 49 6.24 37.85 -33.69
N TYR A 50 5.29 37.76 -32.75
CA TYR A 50 5.03 36.57 -31.95
C TYR A 50 4.70 35.36 -32.82
N SER A 51 3.81 35.52 -33.80
CA SER A 51 3.49 34.44 -34.74
C SER A 51 4.67 33.99 -35.60
N VAL A 52 5.67 34.85 -35.82
CA VAL A 52 6.86 34.52 -36.61
C VAL A 52 7.98 33.93 -35.74
N LEU A 53 8.23 34.47 -34.55
CA LEU A 53 9.40 34.11 -33.74
C LEU A 53 9.09 33.10 -32.63
N VAL A 54 7.91 33.17 -32.01
CA VAL A 54 7.58 32.32 -30.85
C VAL A 54 6.81 31.08 -31.29
N GLU A 55 5.81 31.23 -32.15
CA GLU A 55 5.04 30.08 -32.68
C GLU A 55 5.87 29.18 -33.60
N HIS A 56 6.80 29.76 -34.38
CA HIS A 56 7.67 28.99 -35.27
C HIS A 56 8.75 28.20 -34.51
N LEU A 57 9.33 28.78 -33.46
CA LEU A 57 10.38 28.15 -32.64
C LEU A 57 9.82 27.03 -31.75
N MET A 58 8.55 27.12 -31.36
CA MET A 58 7.85 26.14 -30.53
C MET A 58 7.16 25.02 -31.35
N SER A 59 7.62 24.80 -32.59
CA SER A 59 7.12 23.79 -33.53
C SER A 59 5.63 23.94 -33.83
N VAL A 60 5.36 24.67 -34.93
CA VAL A 60 4.11 24.82 -35.72
C VAL A 60 2.83 24.36 -35.02
N ARG A 61 1.94 25.33 -34.78
CA ARG A 61 0.51 25.20 -34.45
C ARG A 61 -0.01 23.78 -34.73
N ALA A 62 -0.14 22.98 -33.67
CA ALA A 62 -0.56 21.59 -33.83
C ALA A 62 -1.99 21.59 -34.38
N GLU A 63 -2.20 20.97 -35.53
CA GLU A 63 -3.55 20.77 -36.04
C GLU A 63 -4.30 19.74 -35.15
N PRO A 64 -5.60 19.93 -34.90
CA PRO A 64 -6.40 18.91 -34.23
C PRO A 64 -6.45 17.66 -35.10
N ALA A 65 -5.89 16.55 -34.59
CA ALA A 65 -5.76 15.32 -35.35
C ALA A 65 -5.65 14.10 -34.42
N PRO A 66 -5.99 12.89 -34.91
CA PRO A 66 -5.62 11.65 -34.27
C PRO A 66 -4.08 11.53 -34.19
N ASP A 67 -3.58 11.15 -33.03
CA ASP A 67 -2.18 10.84 -32.82
C ASP A 67 -2.03 9.35 -32.50
N ALA A 68 -1.44 8.62 -33.45
CA ALA A 68 -1.22 7.19 -33.33
C ALA A 68 -0.21 6.83 -32.23
N ALA A 69 0.73 7.73 -31.90
CA ALA A 69 1.76 7.46 -30.88
C ALA A 69 1.18 7.50 -29.46
N THR A 70 0.25 8.43 -29.19
CA THR A 70 -0.37 8.55 -27.86
C THR A 70 -1.74 7.89 -27.77
N GLY A 71 -2.34 7.49 -28.89
CA GLY A 71 -3.72 6.97 -28.93
C GLY A 71 -4.78 8.03 -28.60
N VAL A 72 -4.45 9.32 -28.76
CA VAL A 72 -5.32 10.46 -28.41
C VAL A 72 -5.75 11.18 -29.67
N ARG A 73 -7.05 11.48 -29.79
CA ARG A 73 -7.59 12.40 -30.81
C ARG A 73 -7.85 13.77 -30.21
N SER A 74 -7.72 14.81 -31.02
CA SER A 74 -8.09 16.16 -30.62
C SER A 74 -8.95 16.87 -31.67
N PHE A 75 -9.80 17.78 -31.20
CA PHE A 75 -10.66 18.62 -32.02
C PHE A 75 -11.01 19.91 -31.29
N ASP A 76 -11.35 20.95 -32.05
CA ASP A 76 -11.66 22.27 -31.52
C ASP A 76 -13.17 22.54 -31.61
N PHE A 77 -13.72 23.25 -30.63
CA PHE A 77 -15.04 23.85 -30.77
C PHE A 77 -15.12 25.23 -30.12
N THR A 78 -16.01 26.06 -30.65
CA THR A 78 -16.19 27.45 -30.21
C THR A 78 -17.24 27.52 -29.10
N ILE A 79 -16.89 28.15 -27.98
CA ILE A 79 -17.81 28.46 -26.88
C ILE A 79 -18.50 29.80 -27.14
N ASP A 80 -17.74 30.82 -27.53
CA ASP A 80 -18.25 32.14 -27.86
C ASP A 80 -17.43 32.79 -28.97
N ALA A 81 -18.03 32.85 -30.17
CA ALA A 81 -17.40 33.42 -31.35
C ALA A 81 -17.14 34.93 -31.22
N THR A 82 -17.95 35.68 -30.46
CA THR A 82 -17.81 37.13 -30.32
C THR A 82 -16.57 37.53 -29.54
N ARG A 83 -16.11 36.64 -28.67
CA ARG A 83 -14.90 36.80 -27.85
C ARG A 83 -13.72 35.97 -28.35
N ASN A 84 -13.88 35.25 -29.45
CA ASN A 84 -12.91 34.24 -29.92
C ASN A 84 -12.54 33.23 -28.81
N LEU A 85 -13.53 32.83 -28.00
CA LEU A 85 -13.37 31.85 -26.95
C LEU A 85 -13.69 30.47 -27.52
N TRP A 86 -12.67 29.65 -27.67
CA TRP A 86 -12.75 28.28 -28.14
C TRP A 86 -11.92 27.38 -27.23
N VAL A 87 -12.15 26.07 -27.34
CA VAL A 87 -11.40 25.06 -26.59
C VAL A 87 -10.90 23.99 -27.53
N ARG A 88 -9.77 23.38 -27.16
CA ARG A 88 -9.30 22.13 -27.75
C ARG A 88 -9.61 20.97 -26.81
N VAL A 89 -10.30 19.96 -27.32
CA VAL A 89 -10.60 18.73 -26.60
C VAL A 89 -9.57 17.67 -26.96
N PHE A 90 -9.13 16.89 -25.97
CA PHE A 90 -8.29 15.71 -26.13
C PHE A 90 -9.00 14.51 -25.49
N ALA A 91 -9.19 13.45 -26.27
CA ALA A 91 -9.90 12.24 -25.85
C ALA A 91 -9.27 10.98 -26.48
N PRO A 92 -9.53 9.77 -25.93
CA PRO A 92 -9.05 8.52 -26.54
C PRO A 92 -9.54 8.34 -27.99
N ALA A 93 -8.68 7.79 -28.85
CA ALA A 93 -8.98 7.63 -30.29
C ALA A 93 -9.96 6.48 -30.60
N THR A 94 -10.06 5.46 -29.75
CA THR A 94 -10.93 4.28 -29.94
C THR A 94 -11.91 4.12 -28.78
N ALA A 95 -13.21 3.96 -29.09
CA ALA A 95 -14.21 3.55 -28.11
C ALA A 95 -13.90 2.12 -27.63
N ALA A 96 -13.85 1.91 -26.31
CA ALA A 96 -13.62 0.60 -25.75
C ALA A 96 -14.71 -0.39 -26.24
N ALA A 97 -14.32 -1.60 -26.64
CA ALA A 97 -15.24 -2.65 -27.12
C ALA A 97 -16.16 -3.23 -26.02
N SER A 98 -16.12 -2.66 -24.82
CA SER A 98 -16.89 -3.04 -23.63
C SER A 98 -17.30 -1.76 -22.91
N PRO A 99 -18.42 -1.73 -22.15
CA PRO A 99 -18.86 -0.53 -21.44
C PRO A 99 -17.79 -0.09 -20.42
N SER A 100 -17.00 0.93 -20.80
CA SER A 100 -15.98 1.53 -19.95
C SER A 100 -16.63 2.51 -18.97
N PRO A 101 -16.11 2.62 -17.72
CA PRO A 101 -16.60 3.62 -16.78
C PRO A 101 -16.39 5.04 -17.34
N PRO A 102 -17.25 6.02 -16.98
CA PRO A 102 -17.10 7.40 -17.45
C PRO A 102 -15.77 8.02 -17.01
N MET A 103 -15.09 8.69 -17.94
CA MET A 103 -13.78 9.32 -17.71
C MET A 103 -13.93 10.68 -17.02
N PRO A 104 -13.09 11.01 -16.03
CA PRO A 104 -13.03 12.36 -15.45
C PRO A 104 -12.64 13.41 -16.50
N VAL A 105 -13.04 14.66 -16.25
CA VAL A 105 -12.73 15.79 -17.14
C VAL A 105 -11.72 16.71 -16.48
N MET A 106 -10.73 17.17 -17.23
CA MET A 106 -9.74 18.16 -16.80
C MET A 106 -9.81 19.39 -17.70
N VAL A 107 -10.22 20.53 -17.13
CA VAL A 107 -10.21 21.82 -17.82
C VAL A 107 -8.84 22.47 -17.62
N TYR A 108 -8.12 22.66 -18.71
CA TYR A 108 -6.72 23.04 -18.71
C TYR A 108 -6.50 24.48 -19.21
N TYR A 109 -5.72 25.26 -18.46
CA TYR A 109 -5.36 26.65 -18.80
C TYR A 109 -3.85 26.74 -19.01
N HIS A 110 -3.43 27.17 -20.21
CA HIS A 110 -2.01 27.25 -20.53
C HIS A 110 -1.30 28.41 -19.81
N GLY A 111 0.03 28.34 -19.74
CA GLY A 111 0.90 29.38 -19.20
C GLY A 111 1.19 30.52 -20.19
N GLY A 112 2.23 31.31 -19.91
CA GLY A 112 2.67 32.41 -20.78
C GLY A 112 2.48 33.82 -20.21
N GLY A 113 2.41 33.96 -18.88
CA GLY A 113 2.35 35.27 -18.23
C GLY A 113 1.13 36.10 -18.63
N PHE A 114 -0.01 35.45 -18.88
CA PHE A 114 -1.27 36.02 -19.40
C PHE A 114 -1.21 36.63 -20.80
N ALA A 115 -0.02 36.74 -21.38
CA ALA A 115 0.21 37.50 -22.60
C ALA A 115 0.59 36.63 -23.79
N LEU A 116 0.97 35.36 -23.59
CA LEU A 116 1.53 34.50 -24.62
C LEU A 116 0.79 33.15 -24.70
N PHE A 117 1.01 32.45 -25.82
CA PHE A 117 0.58 31.07 -26.09
C PHE A 117 -0.92 30.87 -26.35
N SER A 118 -1.26 29.64 -26.75
CA SER A 118 -2.62 29.17 -27.01
C SER A 118 -2.65 27.63 -26.88
N PRO A 119 -3.83 26.99 -26.80
CA PRO A 119 -3.95 25.53 -26.81
C PRO A 119 -3.33 24.85 -28.05
N ALA A 120 -3.11 25.60 -29.13
CA ALA A 120 -2.54 25.07 -30.37
C ALA A 120 -1.00 25.06 -30.40
N VAL A 121 -0.32 25.64 -29.41
CA VAL A 121 1.15 25.65 -29.36
C VAL A 121 1.68 24.27 -28.96
N GLY A 122 2.71 23.79 -29.68
CA GLY A 122 3.22 22.41 -29.62
C GLY A 122 3.42 21.84 -28.21
N PRO A 123 4.20 22.50 -27.32
CA PRO A 123 4.39 22.06 -25.94
C PRO A 123 3.08 21.84 -25.15
N PHE A 124 2.13 22.78 -25.20
CA PHE A 124 0.86 22.65 -24.47
C PHE A 124 -0.05 21.59 -25.09
N ASN A 125 -0.05 21.48 -26.42
CA ASN A 125 -0.73 20.38 -27.10
C ASN A 125 -0.14 19.02 -26.66
N GLY A 126 1.19 18.91 -26.55
CA GLY A 126 1.88 17.72 -26.05
C GLY A 126 1.53 17.39 -24.59
N VAL A 127 1.54 18.39 -23.71
CA VAL A 127 1.13 18.23 -22.29
C VAL A 127 -0.31 17.73 -22.20
N CYS A 128 -1.25 18.32 -22.94
CA CYS A 128 -2.64 17.88 -22.94
C CYS A 128 -2.83 16.46 -23.47
N ARG A 129 -2.06 16.02 -24.48
CA ARG A 129 -2.06 14.62 -24.95
C ARG A 129 -1.57 13.68 -23.85
N ARG A 130 -0.48 14.03 -23.17
CA ARG A 130 0.08 13.25 -22.06
C ARG A 130 -0.85 13.20 -20.86
N LEU A 131 -1.50 14.31 -20.51
CA LEU A 131 -2.55 14.33 -19.50
C LEU A 131 -3.68 13.37 -19.86
N CYS A 132 -4.11 13.36 -21.13
CA CYS A 132 -5.16 12.45 -21.57
C CYS A 132 -4.77 10.97 -21.43
N CYS A 133 -3.58 10.57 -21.90
CA CYS A 133 -3.19 9.16 -21.91
C CYS A 133 -2.56 8.65 -20.59
N GLU A 134 -1.74 9.45 -19.90
CA GLU A 134 -1.01 9.02 -18.70
C GLU A 134 -1.85 9.16 -17.43
N VAL A 135 -2.63 10.24 -17.30
CA VAL A 135 -3.52 10.50 -16.14
C VAL A 135 -4.88 9.82 -16.35
N GLY A 136 -5.32 9.64 -17.60
CA GLY A 136 -6.58 8.95 -17.91
C GLY A 136 -7.81 9.85 -17.81
N VAL A 137 -7.71 11.08 -18.30
CA VAL A 137 -8.79 12.10 -18.27
C VAL A 137 -9.12 12.61 -19.68
N VAL A 138 -10.34 13.12 -19.88
CA VAL A 138 -10.65 13.96 -21.04
C VAL A 138 -10.16 15.37 -20.74
N VAL A 139 -9.33 15.95 -21.62
CA VAL A 139 -8.78 17.29 -21.40
C VAL A 139 -9.52 18.31 -22.27
N VAL A 140 -9.96 19.41 -21.67
CA VAL A 140 -10.55 20.57 -22.35
C VAL A 140 -9.63 21.77 -22.13
N SER A 141 -8.79 22.08 -23.11
CA SER A 141 -7.82 23.17 -23.05
C SER A 141 -8.41 24.48 -23.55
N VAL A 142 -8.44 25.51 -22.69
CA VAL A 142 -9.16 26.77 -22.95
C VAL A 142 -8.26 27.80 -23.63
N ASN A 143 -8.71 28.35 -24.76
CA ASN A 143 -8.08 29.50 -25.40
C ASN A 143 -8.63 30.81 -24.80
N TYR A 144 -8.17 31.13 -23.58
CA TYR A 144 -8.57 32.34 -22.88
C TYR A 144 -7.97 33.59 -23.55
N ARG A 145 -8.64 34.75 -23.41
CA ARG A 145 -8.17 36.01 -24.00
C ARG A 145 -6.91 36.52 -23.32
N LEU A 146 -5.95 36.98 -24.12
CA LEU A 146 -4.63 37.41 -23.66
C LEU A 146 -4.54 38.91 -23.37
N ALA A 147 -3.71 39.25 -22.39
CA ALA A 147 -3.26 40.61 -22.11
C ALA A 147 -2.15 41.05 -23.07
N PRO A 148 -1.97 42.35 -23.34
CA PRO A 148 -2.64 43.50 -22.73
C PRO A 148 -3.97 43.92 -23.38
N GLU A 149 -4.37 43.30 -24.49
CA GLU A 149 -5.61 43.62 -25.22
C GLU A 149 -6.84 43.32 -24.37
N HIS A 150 -6.78 42.23 -23.59
CA HIS A 150 -7.81 41.82 -22.65
C HIS A 150 -7.20 41.65 -21.26
N ARG A 151 -7.18 42.75 -20.50
CA ARG A 151 -6.69 42.80 -19.11
C ARG A 151 -7.63 42.06 -18.15
N TYR A 152 -7.23 41.97 -16.89
CA TYR A 152 -8.08 41.53 -15.78
C TYR A 152 -9.47 42.20 -15.86
N PRO A 153 -10.58 41.45 -15.68
CA PRO A 153 -10.66 40.03 -15.33
C PRO A 153 -10.87 39.06 -16.52
N ALA A 154 -10.57 39.45 -17.77
CA ALA A 154 -11.03 38.73 -18.97
C ALA A 154 -10.70 37.22 -19.00
N ALA A 155 -9.47 36.83 -18.67
CA ALA A 155 -9.07 35.42 -18.65
C ALA A 155 -9.84 34.59 -17.60
N TYR A 156 -10.21 35.21 -16.48
CA TYR A 156 -10.98 34.53 -15.43
C TYR A 156 -12.44 34.37 -15.83
N ASP A 157 -13.01 35.39 -16.50
CA ASP A 157 -14.37 35.33 -17.02
C ASP A 157 -14.49 34.25 -18.10
N ASP A 158 -13.49 34.14 -18.99
CA ASP A 158 -13.44 33.09 -20.01
C ASP A 158 -13.36 31.69 -19.40
N GLY A 159 -12.59 31.50 -18.33
CA GLY A 159 -12.53 30.23 -17.62
C GLY A 159 -13.84 29.85 -16.94
N VAL A 160 -14.51 30.80 -16.25
CA VAL A 160 -15.82 30.55 -15.64
C VAL A 160 -16.88 30.27 -16.71
N ASP A 161 -16.87 31.00 -17.83
CA ASP A 161 -17.81 30.78 -18.93
C ASP A 161 -17.58 29.45 -19.63
N ALA A 162 -16.33 28.98 -19.72
CA ALA A 162 -16.03 27.63 -20.18
C ALA A 162 -16.67 26.58 -19.27
N LEU A 163 -16.56 26.72 -17.94
CA LEU A 163 -17.23 25.81 -17.00
C LEU A 163 -18.76 25.86 -17.11
N ARG A 164 -19.35 27.05 -17.27
CA ARG A 164 -20.81 27.20 -17.49
C ARG A 164 -21.26 26.52 -18.78
N PHE A 165 -20.48 26.67 -19.85
CA PHE A 165 -20.79 26.01 -21.11
C PHE A 165 -20.79 24.49 -20.95
N LEU A 166 -19.75 23.93 -20.31
CA LEU A 166 -19.63 22.50 -20.07
C LEU A 166 -20.74 21.96 -19.15
N ASP A 167 -21.11 22.69 -18.10
CA ASP A 167 -22.22 22.33 -17.21
C ASP A 167 -23.56 22.26 -17.96
N GLY A 168 -23.81 23.21 -18.86
CA GLY A 168 -25.07 23.32 -19.60
C GLY A 168 -25.18 22.41 -20.83
N ASN A 169 -24.07 22.16 -21.53
CA ASN A 169 -24.08 21.55 -22.87
C ASN A 169 -23.28 20.25 -22.96
N GLY A 170 -22.53 19.87 -21.92
CA GLY A 170 -21.57 18.77 -22.00
C GLY A 170 -20.34 19.13 -22.84
N ILE A 171 -19.67 18.11 -23.38
CA ILE A 171 -18.54 18.28 -24.30
C ILE A 171 -18.99 17.82 -25.70
N PRO A 172 -19.27 18.75 -26.63
CA PRO A 172 -19.66 18.40 -28.00
C PRO A 172 -18.62 17.50 -28.68
N GLY A 173 -19.07 16.52 -29.47
CA GLY A 173 -18.18 15.65 -30.24
C GLY A 173 -17.57 14.46 -29.47
N LEU A 174 -18.08 14.14 -28.27
CA LEU A 174 -17.67 12.99 -27.45
C LEU A 174 -18.79 11.97 -27.19
N ASP A 175 -19.76 11.83 -28.10
CA ASP A 175 -20.90 10.91 -27.90
C ASP A 175 -20.49 9.43 -27.72
N ASP A 176 -19.29 9.07 -28.20
CA ASP A 176 -18.68 7.75 -28.13
C ASP A 176 -17.74 7.55 -26.93
N VAL A 177 -17.47 8.60 -26.14
CA VAL A 177 -16.62 8.55 -24.94
C VAL A 177 -17.45 8.96 -23.73
N PRO A 178 -17.81 8.03 -22.82
CA PRO A 178 -18.53 8.38 -21.60
C PRO A 178 -17.70 9.32 -20.72
N VAL A 179 -18.23 10.49 -20.38
CA VAL A 179 -17.54 11.51 -19.56
C VAL A 179 -18.26 11.76 -18.23
N ASP A 180 -17.49 12.02 -17.17
CA ASP A 180 -17.97 12.35 -15.83
C ASP A 180 -17.63 13.81 -15.47
N LEU A 181 -18.59 14.72 -15.69
CA LEU A 181 -18.47 16.12 -15.30
C LEU A 181 -18.57 16.34 -13.77
N ALA A 182 -19.06 15.36 -13.01
CA ALA A 182 -19.06 15.44 -11.55
C ALA A 182 -17.66 15.17 -10.97
N SER A 183 -16.76 14.57 -11.76
CA SER A 183 -15.34 14.42 -11.47
C SER A 183 -14.51 15.39 -12.33
N CYS A 184 -14.82 16.69 -12.25
CA CYS A 184 -14.12 17.72 -13.02
C CYS A 184 -12.94 18.31 -12.23
N PHE A 185 -11.78 18.43 -12.87
CA PHE A 185 -10.57 19.02 -12.31
C PHE A 185 -10.18 20.26 -13.09
N LEU A 186 -9.63 21.27 -12.43
CA LEU A 186 -8.97 22.38 -13.13
C LEU A 186 -7.46 22.21 -13.03
N ALA A 187 -6.76 22.32 -14.14
CA ALA A 187 -5.30 22.27 -14.18
C ALA A 187 -4.75 23.43 -14.99
N GLY A 188 -3.55 23.87 -14.65
CA GLY A 188 -2.93 24.94 -15.39
C GLY A 188 -1.63 25.37 -14.78
N GLU A 189 -0.78 25.90 -15.63
CA GLU A 189 0.58 26.22 -15.29
C GLU A 189 0.88 27.70 -15.37
N SER A 190 1.82 28.17 -14.56
CA SER A 190 2.24 29.58 -14.62
C SER A 190 1.01 30.48 -14.48
N ALA A 191 0.76 31.37 -15.45
CA ALA A 191 -0.47 32.18 -15.49
C ALA A 191 -1.76 31.34 -15.51
N GLY A 192 -1.77 30.18 -16.16
CA GLY A 192 -2.84 29.20 -16.11
C GLY A 192 -3.09 28.66 -14.70
N GLY A 193 -2.04 28.46 -13.89
CA GLY A 193 -2.17 28.05 -12.48
C GLY A 193 -2.79 29.14 -11.60
N ASN A 194 -2.54 30.41 -11.93
CA ASN A 194 -3.24 31.54 -11.33
C ASN A 194 -4.72 31.59 -11.77
N ILE A 195 -5.01 31.41 -13.07
CA ILE A 195 -6.38 31.34 -13.60
C ILE A 195 -7.16 30.21 -12.91
N VAL A 196 -6.57 29.03 -12.73
CA VAL A 196 -7.14 27.88 -12.01
C VAL A 196 -7.63 28.28 -10.62
N HIS A 197 -6.79 28.98 -9.85
CA HIS A 197 -7.18 29.47 -8.52
C HIS A 197 -8.39 30.39 -8.58
N HIS A 198 -8.34 31.43 -9.41
CA HIS A 198 -9.40 32.44 -9.48
C HIS A 198 -10.71 31.88 -10.05
N VAL A 199 -10.63 31.02 -11.06
CA VAL A 199 -11.80 30.34 -11.65
C VAL A 199 -12.42 29.38 -10.64
N ALA A 200 -11.62 28.57 -9.92
CA ALA A 200 -12.12 27.69 -8.88
C ALA A 200 -12.81 28.47 -7.76
N ASN A 201 -12.20 29.57 -7.30
CA ASN A 201 -12.76 30.39 -6.23
C ASN A 201 -14.09 31.03 -6.64
N ARG A 202 -14.15 31.62 -7.84
CA ARG A 202 -15.38 32.21 -8.39
C ARG A 202 -16.46 31.16 -8.61
N TRP A 203 -16.12 30.02 -9.21
CA TRP A 203 -17.06 28.92 -9.44
C TRP A 203 -17.66 28.41 -8.12
N ALA A 204 -16.81 28.15 -7.13
CA ALA A 204 -17.22 27.69 -5.80
C ALA A 204 -18.11 28.73 -5.09
N ALA A 205 -17.82 30.02 -5.22
CA ALA A 205 -18.61 31.08 -4.62
C ALA A 205 -19.98 31.30 -5.29
N THR A 206 -20.07 31.20 -6.63
CA THR A 206 -21.24 31.70 -7.36
C THR A 206 -22.07 30.65 -8.08
N SER A 207 -21.49 29.49 -8.41
CA SER A 207 -22.08 28.59 -9.42
C SER A 207 -22.11 27.12 -9.01
N GLN A 208 -21.27 26.69 -8.07
CA GLN A 208 -21.18 25.29 -7.67
C GLN A 208 -22.48 24.73 -7.07
N HIS A 209 -23.27 25.56 -6.37
CA HIS A 209 -24.54 25.16 -5.78
C HIS A 209 -25.69 25.07 -6.80
N THR A 210 -25.57 25.75 -7.94
CA THR A 210 -26.62 25.84 -8.98
C THR A 210 -26.27 25.04 -10.24
N ALA A 211 -25.02 24.62 -10.39
CA ALA A 211 -24.56 23.78 -11.49
C ALA A 211 -25.31 22.45 -11.54
N LYS A 212 -25.66 21.99 -12.73
CA LYS A 212 -26.48 20.78 -12.94
C LYS A 212 -25.64 19.51 -12.98
N ASN A 213 -24.52 19.56 -13.69
CA ASN A 213 -23.72 18.41 -14.08
C ASN A 213 -22.27 18.52 -13.59
N LEU A 214 -21.71 19.73 -13.54
CA LEU A 214 -20.30 19.97 -13.25
C LEU A 214 -20.05 20.15 -11.76
N ARG A 215 -19.10 19.38 -11.21
CA ARG A 215 -18.58 19.54 -9.85
C ARG A 215 -17.06 19.52 -9.87
N LEU A 216 -16.45 20.49 -9.18
CA LEU A 216 -15.00 20.54 -9.06
C LEU A 216 -14.53 19.56 -7.98
N ALA A 217 -13.82 18.51 -8.40
CA ALA A 217 -13.26 17.48 -7.53
C ALA A 217 -11.87 17.87 -6.98
N GLY A 218 -11.14 18.74 -7.68
CA GLY A 218 -9.82 19.21 -7.27
C GLY A 218 -9.22 20.21 -8.26
N ILE A 219 -8.12 20.84 -7.87
CA ILE A 219 -7.32 21.71 -8.74
C ILE A 219 -5.84 21.34 -8.72
N PHE A 220 -5.17 21.59 -9.85
CA PHE A 220 -3.75 21.35 -10.08
C PHE A 220 -3.04 22.64 -10.53
N PRO A 221 -2.73 23.57 -9.61
CA PRO A 221 -1.90 24.74 -9.93
C PRO A 221 -0.43 24.31 -10.07
N LEU A 222 0.08 24.30 -11.31
CA LEU A 222 1.45 23.91 -11.62
C LEU A 222 2.36 25.14 -11.67
N GLN A 223 3.25 25.31 -10.70
CA GLN A 223 4.09 26.51 -10.59
C GLN A 223 3.27 27.81 -10.73
N PRO A 224 2.20 27.99 -9.93
CA PRO A 224 1.22 29.05 -10.17
C PRO A 224 1.85 30.45 -10.07
N TYR A 225 1.45 31.33 -10.99
CA TYR A 225 2.03 32.66 -11.15
C TYR A 225 1.36 33.65 -10.22
N PHE A 226 1.90 33.77 -9.01
CA PHE A 226 1.53 34.80 -8.02
C PHE A 226 2.68 35.79 -7.81
N GLY A 227 2.37 36.91 -7.17
CA GLY A 227 3.35 37.95 -6.88
C GLY A 227 2.80 38.98 -5.90
N GLY A 228 3.64 39.95 -5.57
CA GLY A 228 3.32 41.13 -4.78
C GLY A 228 4.34 42.22 -5.08
N GLU A 229 4.17 43.44 -4.58
CA GLU A 229 5.15 44.50 -4.83
C GLU A 229 6.52 44.20 -4.20
N GLU A 230 6.51 43.52 -3.06
CA GLU A 230 7.69 42.88 -2.47
C GLU A 230 8.46 42.00 -3.47
N ARG A 231 9.80 41.95 -3.32
CA ARG A 231 10.63 40.92 -3.95
C ARG A 231 11.05 39.88 -2.94
N THR A 232 10.74 38.65 -3.24
CA THR A 232 11.09 37.50 -2.41
C THR A 232 12.56 37.11 -2.53
N PRO A 233 13.14 36.44 -1.52
CA PRO A 233 14.50 35.90 -1.61
C PRO A 233 14.71 35.04 -2.87
N SER A 234 13.76 34.21 -3.27
CA SER A 234 13.85 33.38 -4.47
C SER A 234 13.90 34.18 -5.75
N GLU A 235 13.11 35.25 -5.87
CA GLU A 235 13.15 36.16 -7.01
C GLU A 235 14.53 36.81 -7.17
N LEU A 236 15.14 37.25 -6.07
CA LEU A 236 16.44 37.94 -6.09
C LEU A 236 17.62 36.98 -6.33
N THR A 237 17.61 35.80 -5.70
CA THR A 237 18.71 34.83 -5.81
C THR A 237 18.73 34.08 -7.14
N LEU A 238 17.56 33.88 -7.76
CA LEU A 238 17.46 33.18 -9.05
C LEU A 238 17.49 34.12 -10.26
N GLU A 239 17.55 35.43 -10.05
CA GLU A 239 17.66 36.41 -11.14
C GLU A 239 18.92 36.18 -11.98
N GLY A 240 18.73 36.02 -13.30
CA GLY A 240 19.81 35.73 -14.24
C GLY A 240 20.33 34.28 -14.22
N VAL A 241 19.78 33.41 -13.35
CA VAL A 241 20.14 31.98 -13.25
C VAL A 241 19.00 31.09 -13.74
N ALA A 242 17.77 31.39 -13.33
CA ALA A 242 16.59 30.63 -13.74
C ALA A 242 16.23 30.92 -15.21
N PRO A 243 15.93 29.87 -16.01
CA PRO A 243 15.41 30.05 -17.36
C PRO A 243 13.94 30.47 -17.35
N VAL A 244 13.48 31.07 -18.46
CA VAL A 244 12.07 31.44 -18.74
C VAL A 244 11.55 32.64 -17.93
N VAL A 245 11.53 32.57 -16.60
CA VAL A 245 11.01 33.63 -15.73
C VAL A 245 12.16 34.43 -15.12
N ASN A 246 12.01 35.75 -15.12
CA ASN A 246 12.91 36.71 -14.46
C ASN A 246 12.11 37.93 -14.01
N LEU A 247 12.73 38.80 -13.22
CA LEU A 247 12.10 40.01 -12.67
C LEU A 247 11.48 40.89 -13.76
N ARG A 248 12.25 41.18 -14.83
CA ARG A 248 11.79 42.04 -15.93
C ARG A 248 10.52 41.51 -16.61
N ARG A 249 10.49 40.21 -16.92
CA ARG A 249 9.34 39.57 -17.57
C ARG A 249 8.15 39.49 -16.63
N SER A 250 8.40 39.23 -15.34
CA SER A 250 7.34 39.23 -14.34
C SER A 250 6.64 40.59 -14.24
N ASP A 251 7.41 41.66 -14.19
CA ASP A 251 6.88 43.02 -14.14
C ASP A 251 6.11 43.37 -15.40
N PHE A 252 6.61 42.95 -16.56
CA PHE A 252 5.91 43.12 -17.82
C PHE A 252 4.57 42.36 -17.81
N SER A 253 4.56 41.08 -17.46
CA SER A 253 3.35 40.24 -17.43
C SER A 253 2.30 40.82 -16.48
N TRP A 254 2.69 41.22 -15.27
CA TRP A 254 1.77 41.85 -14.33
C TRP A 254 1.25 43.20 -14.82
N LYS A 255 2.12 44.07 -15.33
CA LYS A 255 1.71 45.35 -15.91
C LYS A 255 0.81 45.18 -17.13
N ALA A 256 1.01 44.13 -17.93
CA ALA A 256 0.17 43.84 -19.08
C ALA A 256 -1.22 43.34 -18.64
N PHE A 257 -1.28 42.48 -17.64
CA PHE A 257 -2.51 41.81 -17.20
C PHE A 257 -3.38 42.66 -16.26
N LEU A 258 -2.78 43.34 -15.28
CA LEU A 258 -3.53 44.06 -14.24
C LEU A 258 -4.26 45.30 -14.80
N PRO A 259 -5.28 45.82 -14.08
CA PRO A 259 -5.91 47.09 -14.42
C PRO A 259 -4.89 48.21 -14.57
N VAL A 260 -5.16 49.18 -15.45
CA VAL A 260 -4.27 50.33 -15.63
C VAL A 260 -4.18 51.11 -14.31
N GLY A 261 -2.95 51.27 -13.80
CA GLY A 261 -2.68 51.95 -12.54
C GLY A 261 -2.69 51.06 -11.29
N ALA A 262 -3.00 49.76 -11.43
CA ALA A 262 -2.83 48.79 -10.35
C ALA A 262 -1.38 48.30 -10.26
N ASP A 263 -0.98 47.93 -9.06
CA ASP A 263 0.30 47.30 -8.74
C ASP A 263 0.12 45.80 -8.44
N ARG A 264 1.21 45.09 -8.14
CA ARG A 264 1.19 43.64 -7.92
C ARG A 264 0.59 43.24 -6.58
N ASP A 265 0.24 44.16 -5.70
CA ASP A 265 -0.56 43.86 -4.50
C ASP A 265 -2.06 43.77 -4.82
N HIS A 266 -2.45 44.01 -6.08
CA HIS A 266 -3.79 43.72 -6.55
C HIS A 266 -4.16 42.22 -6.32
N PRO A 267 -5.38 41.89 -5.86
CA PRO A 267 -5.79 40.51 -5.51
C PRO A 267 -5.67 39.47 -6.64
N ALA A 268 -5.58 39.92 -7.89
CA ALA A 268 -5.31 39.04 -9.02
C ALA A 268 -3.89 38.45 -9.01
N ALA A 269 -2.92 39.19 -8.47
CA ALA A 269 -1.52 38.82 -8.34
C ALA A 269 -1.18 38.33 -6.93
N HIS A 270 -1.65 39.05 -5.90
CA HIS A 270 -1.33 38.81 -4.50
C HIS A 270 -2.49 38.10 -3.79
N VAL A 271 -2.47 36.76 -3.80
CA VAL A 271 -3.46 35.91 -3.10
C VAL A 271 -2.92 35.31 -1.79
N THR A 272 -1.79 35.84 -1.33
CA THR A 272 -0.98 35.26 -0.27
C THR A 272 -1.05 36.01 1.07
N ASP A 273 -1.89 37.04 1.14
CA ASP A 273 -2.12 37.83 2.35
C ASP A 273 -3.21 37.21 3.26
N GLU A 274 -3.42 37.78 4.45
CA GLU A 274 -4.43 37.29 5.40
C GLU A 274 -5.87 37.56 4.92
N ASN A 275 -6.03 38.57 4.07
CA ASN A 275 -7.31 39.05 3.54
C ASN A 275 -7.77 38.27 2.32
N ALA A 276 -6.94 37.38 1.75
CA ALA A 276 -7.33 36.50 0.66
C ALA A 276 -8.63 35.75 0.98
N GLU A 277 -9.69 36.08 0.25
CA GLU A 277 -11.00 35.48 0.40
C GLU A 277 -11.08 34.18 -0.42
N LEU A 278 -11.33 33.08 0.27
CA LEU A 278 -11.59 31.78 -0.35
C LEU A 278 -13.02 31.34 -0.06
N ALA A 279 -13.73 30.93 -1.11
CA ALA A 279 -15.06 30.35 -0.99
C ALA A 279 -15.04 29.15 -0.05
N GLU A 280 -16.12 28.95 0.71
CA GLU A 280 -16.25 27.79 1.60
C GLU A 280 -16.08 26.47 0.83
N ALA A 281 -16.72 26.38 -0.35
CA ALA A 281 -16.67 25.22 -1.23
C ALA A 281 -15.41 25.13 -2.13
N PHE A 282 -14.37 25.92 -1.88
CA PHE A 282 -13.13 25.87 -2.66
C PHE A 282 -12.55 24.44 -2.68
N PRO A 283 -12.21 23.88 -3.86
CA PRO A 283 -11.82 22.48 -4.00
C PRO A 283 -10.42 22.18 -3.42
N PRO A 284 -10.12 20.91 -3.10
CA PRO A 284 -8.76 20.48 -2.75
C PRO A 284 -7.75 20.83 -3.85
N ALA A 285 -6.51 21.12 -3.48
CA ALA A 285 -5.45 21.51 -4.40
C ALA A 285 -4.22 20.59 -4.31
N MET A 286 -3.60 20.27 -5.44
CA MET A 286 -2.23 19.77 -5.49
C MET A 286 -1.35 20.81 -6.19
N VAL A 287 -0.44 21.44 -5.43
CA VAL A 287 0.42 22.53 -5.91
C VAL A 287 1.80 21.98 -6.22
N VAL A 288 2.29 22.23 -7.44
CA VAL A 288 3.63 21.83 -7.88
C VAL A 288 4.59 23.01 -7.76
N ILE A 289 5.72 22.80 -7.08
CA ILE A 289 6.74 23.82 -6.81
C ILE A 289 8.10 23.35 -7.33
N GLY A 290 8.78 24.21 -8.12
CA GLY A 290 10.13 23.94 -8.63
C GLY A 290 11.20 24.69 -7.83
N GLY A 291 12.31 24.03 -7.50
CA GLY A 291 13.38 24.64 -6.70
C GLY A 291 14.22 25.70 -7.43
N PHE A 292 14.15 25.73 -8.77
CA PHE A 292 14.72 26.77 -9.64
C PHE A 292 13.64 27.67 -10.26
N ASP A 293 12.47 27.75 -9.64
CA ASP A 293 11.43 28.72 -9.99
C ASP A 293 11.61 30.02 -9.17
N PRO A 294 11.81 31.19 -9.81
CA PRO A 294 11.86 32.46 -9.11
C PRO A 294 10.62 32.75 -8.26
N LEU A 295 9.46 32.19 -8.62
CA LEU A 295 8.18 32.42 -7.94
C LEU A 295 7.92 31.46 -6.78
N LYS A 296 8.84 30.55 -6.46
CA LYS A 296 8.62 29.48 -5.46
C LYS A 296 8.22 30.02 -4.09
N ASP A 297 8.75 31.17 -3.66
CA ASP A 297 8.40 31.75 -2.36
C ASP A 297 6.94 32.22 -2.35
N TRP A 298 6.46 32.82 -3.45
CA TRP A 298 5.04 33.15 -3.62
C TRP A 298 4.15 31.90 -3.66
N GLN A 299 4.61 30.83 -4.31
CA GLN A 299 3.90 29.55 -4.36
C GLN A 299 3.78 28.92 -2.97
N TRP A 300 4.83 28.97 -2.16
CA TRP A 300 4.80 28.53 -0.77
C TRP A 300 3.86 29.37 0.10
N ARG A 301 3.89 30.70 -0.04
CA ARG A 301 2.94 31.57 0.68
C ARG A 301 1.49 31.27 0.29
N TYR A 302 1.24 30.94 -0.97
CA TYR A 302 -0.08 30.50 -1.44
C TYR A 302 -0.52 29.19 -0.77
N VAL A 303 0.38 28.19 -0.70
CA VAL A 303 0.14 26.94 0.03
C VAL A 303 -0.20 27.23 1.50
N ASP A 304 0.52 28.15 2.14
CA ASP A 304 0.28 28.50 3.54
C ASP A 304 -1.08 29.19 3.74
N VAL A 305 -1.53 30.02 2.80
CA VAL A 305 -2.89 30.56 2.82
C VAL A 305 -3.93 29.46 2.70
N LEU A 306 -3.78 28.51 1.77
CA LEU A 306 -4.70 27.37 1.65
C LEU A 306 -4.80 26.58 2.96
N ARG A 307 -3.66 26.24 3.57
CA ARG A 307 -3.59 25.53 4.87
C ARG A 307 -4.28 26.32 5.99
N ARG A 308 -3.96 27.61 6.11
CA ARG A 308 -4.56 28.49 7.15
C ARG A 308 -6.08 28.63 7.00
N LYS A 309 -6.58 28.64 5.77
CA LYS A 309 -8.02 28.70 5.46
C LYS A 309 -8.70 27.32 5.50
N GLY A 310 -8.01 26.29 6.01
CA GLY A 310 -8.54 24.95 6.20
C GLY A 310 -8.81 24.20 4.88
N LYS A 311 -8.15 24.59 3.78
CA LYS A 311 -8.29 23.91 2.49
C LYS A 311 -7.29 22.76 2.41
N ALA A 312 -7.77 21.62 1.90
CA ALA A 312 -6.91 20.47 1.65
C ALA A 312 -5.90 20.82 0.55
N VAL A 313 -4.61 20.77 0.88
CA VAL A 313 -3.53 21.05 -0.05
C VAL A 313 -2.41 20.01 0.04
N GLU A 314 -2.15 19.38 -1.10
CA GLU A 314 -0.98 18.56 -1.37
C GLU A 314 0.09 19.42 -2.04
N VAL A 315 1.36 19.22 -1.67
CA VAL A 315 2.49 19.95 -2.28
C VAL A 315 3.44 18.91 -2.85
N VAL A 316 3.82 19.11 -4.11
CA VAL A 316 4.79 18.27 -4.80
C VAL A 316 5.97 19.15 -5.20
N GLU A 317 7.15 18.79 -4.70
CA GLU A 317 8.36 19.58 -4.84
C GLU A 317 9.36 18.89 -5.78
N PHE A 318 9.92 19.68 -6.69
CA PHE A 318 10.99 19.26 -7.60
C PHE A 318 12.19 20.18 -7.42
N PRO A 319 13.17 19.81 -6.56
CA PRO A 319 14.26 20.71 -6.15
C PRO A 319 15.12 21.25 -7.30
N ASP A 320 15.23 20.49 -8.40
CA ASP A 320 16.03 20.81 -9.58
C ASP A 320 15.22 21.34 -10.76
N ALA A 321 13.89 21.41 -10.63
CA ALA A 321 13.01 21.86 -11.68
C ALA A 321 12.98 23.39 -11.82
N PHE A 322 13.08 23.86 -13.07
CA PHE A 322 12.87 25.26 -13.45
C PHE A 322 11.40 25.54 -13.81
N HIS A 323 11.05 26.81 -14.00
CA HIS A 323 9.69 27.22 -14.37
C HIS A 323 9.31 26.71 -15.78
N GLY A 324 8.32 25.82 -15.87
CA GLY A 324 7.86 25.23 -17.14
C GLY A 324 8.44 23.86 -17.48
N PHE A 325 9.18 23.21 -16.57
CA PHE A 325 9.90 21.96 -16.84
C PHE A 325 9.02 20.79 -17.34
N TYR A 326 7.76 20.71 -16.92
CA TYR A 326 6.84 19.62 -17.31
C TYR A 326 6.45 19.65 -18.79
N GLY A 327 6.67 20.77 -19.49
CA GLY A 327 6.49 20.88 -20.94
C GLY A 327 7.56 20.15 -21.77
N PHE A 328 8.60 19.61 -21.12
CA PHE A 328 9.75 18.97 -21.75
C PHE A 328 9.79 17.48 -21.35
N PRO A 329 9.20 16.57 -22.17
CA PRO A 329 9.09 15.15 -21.84
C PRO A 329 10.42 14.43 -21.70
N GLU A 330 11.52 14.99 -22.21
CA GLU A 330 12.88 14.49 -22.03
C GLU A 330 13.40 14.60 -20.58
N LEU A 331 12.72 15.37 -19.71
CA LEU A 331 13.07 15.50 -18.31
C LEU A 331 12.34 14.44 -17.47
N ALA A 332 13.10 13.68 -16.67
CA ALA A 332 12.55 12.63 -15.80
C ALA A 332 11.43 13.13 -14.87
N ASP A 333 11.58 14.34 -14.34
CA ASP A 333 10.60 14.94 -13.43
C ASP A 333 9.28 15.31 -14.15
N ALA A 334 9.30 15.53 -15.47
CA ALA A 334 8.09 15.81 -16.25
C ALA A 334 7.15 14.59 -16.32
N GLY A 335 7.67 13.36 -16.19
CA GLY A 335 6.86 12.15 -16.03
C GLY A 335 6.29 12.00 -14.62
N LYS A 336 7.10 12.32 -13.61
CA LYS A 336 6.70 12.22 -12.19
C LYS A 336 5.52 13.13 -11.84
N VAL A 337 5.51 14.38 -12.34
CA VAL A 337 4.38 15.30 -12.15
C VAL A 337 3.06 14.66 -12.60
N LEU A 338 3.05 13.98 -13.75
CA LEU A 338 1.84 13.34 -14.27
C LEU A 338 1.42 12.12 -13.44
N GLN A 339 2.38 11.37 -12.90
CA GLN A 339 2.12 10.27 -11.96
C GLN A 339 1.51 10.78 -10.65
N ASP A 340 2.02 11.90 -10.12
CA ASP A 340 1.48 12.54 -8.92
C ASP A 340 0.07 13.10 -9.18
N MET A 341 -0.14 13.76 -10.34
CA MET A 341 -1.47 14.21 -10.77
C MET A 341 -2.46 13.06 -10.88
N ARG A 342 -2.06 11.93 -11.45
CA ARG A 342 -2.88 10.71 -11.53
C ARG A 342 -3.23 10.18 -10.14
N SER A 343 -2.23 10.04 -9.28
CA SER A 343 -2.43 9.53 -7.92
C SER A 343 -3.39 10.42 -7.14
N SER A 344 -3.20 11.73 -7.22
CA SER A 344 -4.05 12.73 -6.56
C SER A 344 -5.46 12.76 -7.16
N GLN A 345 -5.61 12.61 -8.48
CA GLN A 345 -6.90 12.48 -9.16
C GLN A 345 -7.64 11.18 -8.76
N GLU A 346 -6.97 10.04 -8.76
CA GLU A 346 -7.54 8.75 -8.35
C GLU A 346 -7.94 8.77 -6.87
N MET A 347 -7.12 9.39 -6.02
CA MET A 347 -7.47 9.67 -4.64
C MET A 347 -8.69 10.58 -4.56
N ALA A 348 -8.74 11.71 -5.27
CA ALA A 348 -9.87 12.62 -5.26
C ALA A 348 -11.15 11.96 -5.80
N ALA A 349 -11.06 11.10 -6.81
CA ALA A 349 -12.18 10.30 -7.31
C ALA A 349 -12.63 9.25 -6.28
N ALA A 350 -11.68 8.64 -5.56
CA ALA A 350 -11.99 7.77 -4.43
C ALA A 350 -12.62 8.55 -3.27
N HIS A 351 -12.20 9.80 -3.00
CA HIS A 351 -12.77 10.69 -1.98
C HIS A 351 -14.16 11.22 -2.38
N GLY A 352 -14.38 11.56 -3.66
CA GLY A 352 -15.67 11.98 -4.22
C GLY A 352 -16.69 10.84 -4.26
N ARG A 353 -16.23 9.59 -4.40
CA ARG A 353 -17.04 8.37 -4.19
C ARG A 353 -17.17 8.00 -2.70
N ARG A 354 -16.23 8.39 -1.85
CA ARG A 354 -16.29 8.25 -0.38
C ARG A 354 -17.12 9.39 0.20
N ARG A 355 -18.44 9.19 0.21
CA ARG A 355 -19.30 9.73 1.28
C ARG A 355 -18.51 9.71 2.60
N ARG A 356 -18.64 10.76 3.44
CA ARG A 356 -18.31 10.72 4.90
C ARG A 356 -18.45 9.29 5.38
N VAL A 357 -17.42 8.72 6.03
CA VAL A 357 -17.41 7.32 6.50
C VAL A 357 -18.84 6.94 6.86
N ALA A 358 -19.42 6.02 6.10
CA ALA A 358 -20.85 5.74 6.14
C ALA A 358 -21.16 4.99 7.44
N LEU A 359 -21.16 5.73 8.54
CA LEU A 359 -21.38 5.21 9.87
C LEU A 359 -22.89 5.07 10.10
N PRO A 360 -23.34 3.96 10.72
CA PRO A 360 -24.70 3.84 11.20
C PRO A 360 -25.08 5.07 12.03
N TRP A 361 -26.31 5.57 11.86
CA TRP A 361 -26.76 6.77 12.57
C TRP A 361 -26.60 6.70 14.11
N PRO A 362 -26.75 5.55 14.79
CA PRO A 362 -26.52 5.48 16.25
C PRO A 362 -25.06 5.74 16.61
N VAL A 363 -24.12 5.22 15.80
CA VAL A 363 -22.67 5.44 15.98
C VAL A 363 -22.35 6.91 15.77
N ARG A 364 -22.91 7.55 14.73
CA ARG A 364 -22.74 9.00 14.50
C ARG A 364 -23.21 9.84 15.68
N LEU A 365 -24.39 9.54 16.24
CA LEU A 365 -24.92 10.28 17.38
C LEU A 365 -24.03 10.13 18.62
N ARG A 366 -23.59 8.91 18.93
CA ARG A 366 -22.67 8.66 20.06
C ARG A 366 -21.33 9.39 19.88
N LEU A 367 -20.77 9.35 18.67
CA LEU A 367 -19.54 10.07 18.34
C LEU A 367 -19.72 11.58 18.51
N CYS A 368 -20.81 12.17 18.00
CA CYS A 368 -21.06 13.60 18.17
C CYS A 368 -21.15 14.02 19.65
N VAL A 369 -21.84 13.24 20.49
CA VAL A 369 -21.93 13.52 21.93
C VAL A 369 -20.55 13.38 22.59
N PHE A 370 -19.81 12.32 22.23
CA PHE A 370 -18.48 12.06 22.77
C PHE A 370 -17.48 13.17 22.43
N GLU A 371 -17.44 13.61 21.18
CA GLU A 371 -16.58 14.69 20.72
C GLU A 371 -16.92 16.02 21.39
N ALA A 372 -18.22 16.35 21.51
CA ALA A 372 -18.66 17.52 22.24
C ALA A 372 -18.26 17.48 23.72
N ALA A 373 -18.32 16.30 24.36
CA ALA A 373 -17.89 16.13 25.75
C ALA A 373 -16.37 16.33 25.91
N ILE A 374 -15.56 15.80 24.99
CA ILE A 374 -14.10 16.04 24.98
C ILE A 374 -13.82 17.53 24.83
N ASP A 375 -14.42 18.16 23.81
CA ASP A 375 -14.15 19.57 23.50
C ASP A 375 -14.59 20.51 24.64
N ALA A 376 -15.67 20.17 25.36
CA ALA A 376 -16.14 20.92 26.53
C ALA A 376 -15.26 20.72 27.78
N THR A 377 -14.51 19.60 27.86
CA THR A 377 -13.74 19.23 29.05
C THR A 377 -12.25 19.54 28.92
N GLN A 378 -11.71 19.61 27.71
CA GLN A 378 -10.31 19.96 27.44
C GLN A 378 -10.12 21.48 27.28
N ARG A 379 -9.25 22.07 28.11
CA ARG A 379 -8.88 23.48 28.06
C ARG A 379 -7.66 23.73 27.18
N ARG A 380 -7.49 24.96 26.68
CA ARG A 380 -6.34 25.36 25.84
C ARG A 380 -4.98 25.23 26.53
N ASP A 381 -4.95 25.31 27.86
CA ASP A 381 -3.74 25.12 28.66
C ASP A 381 -3.29 23.65 28.76
N GLY A 382 -4.14 22.69 28.35
CA GLY A 382 -3.90 21.25 28.45
C GLY A 382 -4.50 20.60 29.70
N SER A 383 -5.18 21.37 30.55
CA SER A 383 -5.92 20.83 31.69
C SER A 383 -7.27 20.23 31.28
N VAL A 384 -7.75 19.26 32.06
CA VAL A 384 -8.95 18.46 31.77
C VAL A 384 -9.94 18.53 32.94
N ASN A 385 -11.15 18.99 32.68
CA ASN A 385 -12.23 19.01 33.67
C ASN A 385 -12.87 17.61 33.79
N ARG A 386 -12.27 16.74 34.60
CA ARG A 386 -12.76 15.36 34.78
C ARG A 386 -14.10 15.26 35.48
N PHE A 387 -14.47 16.22 36.34
CA PHE A 387 -15.81 16.25 36.93
C PHE A 387 -16.87 16.41 35.83
N LEU A 388 -16.68 17.37 34.93
CA LEU A 388 -17.58 17.55 33.79
C LEU A 388 -17.57 16.32 32.87
N PHE A 389 -16.40 15.74 32.59
CA PHE A 389 -16.32 14.51 31.79
C PHE A 389 -17.05 13.33 32.44
N SER A 390 -17.02 13.21 33.77
CA SER A 390 -17.71 12.14 34.50
C SER A 390 -19.23 12.17 34.36
N LEU A 391 -19.82 13.30 33.95
CA LEU A 391 -21.25 13.38 33.62
C LEU A 391 -21.60 12.66 32.30
N PHE A 392 -20.60 12.48 31.43
CA PHE A 392 -20.73 11.78 30.14
C PHE A 392 -20.19 10.34 30.22
N ASP A 393 -19.15 10.11 31.03
CA ASP A 393 -18.56 8.78 31.27
C ASP A 393 -19.39 7.97 32.27
N ARG A 394 -20.30 7.15 31.76
CA ARG A 394 -21.09 6.23 32.59
C ARG A 394 -20.19 5.15 33.18
N ARG A 395 -20.16 5.06 34.50
CA ARG A 395 -19.44 3.99 35.21
C ARG A 395 -20.29 2.73 35.37
N ALA A 396 -19.64 1.57 35.34
CA ALA A 396 -20.19 0.27 35.68
C ALA A 396 -19.61 -0.20 37.04
N PRO A 397 -20.43 -0.71 37.96
CA PRO A 397 -19.92 -1.38 39.15
C PRO A 397 -19.30 -2.74 38.79
N ALA A 398 -18.44 -3.28 39.65
CA ALA A 398 -18.03 -4.68 39.54
C ALA A 398 -19.23 -5.59 39.86
N GLU A 399 -19.41 -6.66 39.10
CA GLU A 399 -20.54 -7.58 39.25
C GLU A 399 -20.05 -9.02 39.39
N THR A 400 -20.13 -9.56 40.60
CA THR A 400 -19.74 -10.95 40.88
C THR A 400 -20.72 -11.97 40.27
N ARG A 401 -21.95 -11.54 39.98
CA ARG A 401 -22.92 -12.35 39.23
C ARG A 401 -22.50 -12.42 37.76
N PRO A 402 -22.44 -13.63 37.16
CA PRO A 402 -22.07 -13.77 35.75
C PRO A 402 -23.11 -13.12 34.84
N ASP A 403 -22.63 -12.45 33.80
CA ASP A 403 -23.45 -11.93 32.71
C ASP A 403 -23.94 -13.04 31.76
N ALA A 404 -24.60 -12.66 30.67
CA ALA A 404 -25.12 -13.59 29.67
C ALA A 404 -24.02 -14.41 28.95
N ALA A 405 -22.77 -13.94 28.96
CA ALA A 405 -21.61 -14.64 28.42
C ALA A 405 -20.86 -15.46 29.49
N GLY A 406 -21.35 -15.48 30.73
CA GLY A 406 -20.73 -16.20 31.83
C GLY A 406 -19.54 -15.47 32.46
N VAL A 407 -19.40 -14.16 32.26
CA VAL A 407 -18.30 -13.35 32.79
C VAL A 407 -18.75 -12.59 34.05
N SER A 408 -17.99 -12.74 35.13
CA SER A 408 -18.09 -11.97 36.37
C SER A 408 -16.96 -10.95 36.46
N SER A 409 -17.10 -9.94 37.31
CA SER A 409 -16.03 -8.98 37.61
C SER A 409 -15.90 -8.65 39.10
N THR A 410 -14.69 -8.33 39.53
CA THR A 410 -14.34 -7.90 40.90
C THR A 410 -13.24 -6.83 40.85
N ASP A 411 -13.23 -5.91 41.81
CA ASP A 411 -12.19 -4.87 41.91
C ASP A 411 -11.13 -5.30 42.94
N ILE A 412 -9.85 -5.14 42.60
CA ILE A 412 -8.72 -5.43 43.49
C ILE A 412 -7.91 -4.16 43.75
N THR A 413 -7.43 -4.00 44.99
CA THR A 413 -6.47 -2.94 45.32
C THR A 413 -5.05 -3.47 45.11
N VAL A 414 -4.30 -2.83 44.22
CA VAL A 414 -2.94 -3.24 43.84
C VAL A 414 -1.91 -2.50 44.68
N ASP A 415 -2.08 -1.18 44.85
CA ASP A 415 -1.27 -0.36 45.74
C ASP A 415 -2.11 0.78 46.33
N ALA A 416 -2.48 0.62 47.60
CA ALA A 416 -3.31 1.59 48.33
C ALA A 416 -2.63 2.96 48.49
N SER A 417 -1.29 3.02 48.57
CA SER A 417 -0.54 4.26 48.82
C SER A 417 -0.68 5.28 47.69
N ARG A 418 -0.93 4.80 46.47
CA ARG A 418 -1.14 5.63 45.27
C ARG A 418 -2.54 5.47 44.67
N SER A 419 -3.47 4.85 45.40
CA SER A 419 -4.84 4.55 44.95
C SER A 419 -4.91 3.75 43.64
N LEU A 420 -3.95 2.85 43.41
CA LEU A 420 -3.93 1.98 42.24
C LEU A 420 -4.78 0.73 42.48
N TRP A 421 -5.75 0.52 41.61
CA TRP A 421 -6.65 -0.63 41.62
C TRP A 421 -6.86 -1.15 40.18
N ALA A 422 -7.35 -2.38 40.07
CA ALA A 422 -7.68 -2.98 38.80
C ALA A 422 -9.03 -3.71 38.87
N ARG A 423 -9.75 -3.76 37.75
CA ARG A 423 -10.94 -4.60 37.62
C ARG A 423 -10.56 -5.92 36.96
N VAL A 424 -10.89 -7.01 37.63
CA VAL A 424 -10.62 -8.38 37.16
C VAL A 424 -11.91 -8.95 36.58
N PHE A 425 -11.88 -9.36 35.32
CA PHE A 425 -12.96 -10.06 34.62
C PHE A 425 -12.61 -11.53 34.47
N TYR A 426 -13.54 -12.41 34.84
CA TYR A 426 -13.26 -13.84 34.91
C TYR A 426 -14.53 -14.68 34.69
N SER A 427 -14.32 -15.88 34.14
CA SER A 427 -15.32 -16.94 34.07
C SER A 427 -14.79 -18.14 34.85
N PRO A 428 -15.37 -18.51 36.01
CA PRO A 428 -14.82 -19.56 36.87
C PRO A 428 -14.51 -20.85 36.09
N SER A 429 -13.28 -21.35 36.23
CA SER A 429 -12.79 -22.55 35.57
C SER A 429 -11.93 -23.35 36.55
N PRO A 430 -12.01 -24.70 36.56
CA PRO A 430 -11.12 -25.53 37.36
C PRO A 430 -9.69 -25.61 36.79
N SER A 431 -9.47 -25.25 35.52
CA SER A 431 -8.16 -25.23 34.88
C SER A 431 -7.52 -23.84 34.92
N PRO A 432 -6.18 -23.73 35.06
CA PRO A 432 -5.47 -22.47 34.95
C PRO A 432 -5.77 -21.77 33.62
N ARG A 433 -6.06 -20.47 33.66
CA ARG A 433 -6.32 -19.64 32.46
C ARG A 433 -5.21 -18.60 32.25
N PRO A 434 -4.88 -18.27 30.98
CA PRO A 434 -3.98 -17.17 30.67
C PRO A 434 -4.48 -15.84 31.26
N VAL A 435 -3.56 -14.90 31.47
CA VAL A 435 -3.88 -13.57 32.01
C VAL A 435 -3.66 -12.50 30.95
N VAL A 436 -4.62 -11.59 30.81
CA VAL A 436 -4.54 -10.39 29.97
C VAL A 436 -4.50 -9.17 30.86
N VAL A 437 -3.42 -8.39 30.86
CA VAL A 437 -3.37 -7.08 31.53
C VAL A 437 -3.75 -6.01 30.51
N TYR A 438 -4.86 -5.32 30.75
CA TYR A 438 -5.48 -4.39 29.80
C TYR A 438 -5.31 -2.93 30.23
N PHE A 439 -4.87 -2.07 29.30
CA PHE A 439 -4.76 -0.62 29.46
C PHE A 439 -5.71 0.10 28.50
N HIS A 440 -6.62 0.90 29.05
CA HIS A 440 -7.61 1.62 28.25
C HIS A 440 -7.03 2.84 27.53
N GLY A 441 -7.67 3.25 26.44
CA GLY A 441 -7.42 4.50 25.71
C GLY A 441 -7.95 5.76 26.41
N GLY A 442 -8.20 6.82 25.65
CA GLY A 442 -8.63 8.13 26.20
C GLY A 442 -7.54 9.21 26.20
N GLY A 443 -6.53 9.07 25.35
CA GLY A 443 -5.51 10.09 25.16
C GLY A 443 -4.72 10.42 26.43
N PHE A 444 -4.48 9.42 27.30
CA PHE A 444 -3.81 9.50 28.61
C PHE A 444 -4.55 10.27 29.71
N THR A 445 -5.68 10.91 29.39
CA THR A 445 -6.30 11.91 30.29
C THR A 445 -7.73 11.57 30.71
N LEU A 446 -8.39 10.65 30.01
CA LEU A 446 -9.80 10.31 30.16
C LEU A 446 -10.01 8.81 30.45
N PHE A 447 -11.24 8.49 30.87
CA PHE A 447 -11.73 7.15 31.22
C PHE A 447 -11.08 6.50 32.45
N SER A 448 -11.57 5.31 32.78
CA SER A 448 -11.17 4.49 33.92
C SER A 448 -11.45 3.02 33.62
N ALA A 449 -10.89 2.10 34.43
CA ALA A 449 -11.26 0.69 34.34
C ALA A 449 -12.76 0.42 34.66
N ALA A 450 -13.44 1.38 35.31
CA ALA A 450 -14.88 1.33 35.58
C ALA A 450 -15.74 1.98 34.48
N SER A 451 -15.16 2.60 33.45
CA SER A 451 -15.93 3.22 32.36
C SER A 451 -16.69 2.13 31.61
N ARG A 452 -18.01 2.27 31.43
CA ARG A 452 -18.90 1.22 30.91
C ARG A 452 -18.43 0.67 29.56
N THR A 453 -17.94 1.54 28.69
CA THR A 453 -17.38 1.15 27.38
C THR A 453 -16.21 0.16 27.51
N TYR A 454 -15.31 0.38 28.46
CA TYR A 454 -14.18 -0.51 28.70
C TYR A 454 -14.56 -1.74 29.52
N ASP A 455 -15.58 -1.64 30.40
CA ASP A 455 -16.15 -2.80 31.09
C ASP A 455 -16.75 -3.81 30.08
N GLU A 456 -17.58 -3.33 29.14
CA GLU A 456 -18.18 -4.13 28.07
C GLU A 456 -17.13 -4.76 27.15
N LEU A 457 -16.09 -4.00 26.79
CA LEU A 457 -14.96 -4.51 26.00
C LEU A 457 -14.18 -5.59 26.73
N CYS A 458 -13.83 -5.38 28.01
CA CYS A 458 -13.07 -6.35 28.79
C CYS A 458 -13.87 -7.64 29.06
N ARG A 459 -15.19 -7.55 29.24
CA ARG A 459 -16.07 -8.74 29.29
C ARG A 459 -16.03 -9.52 27.99
N THR A 460 -16.14 -8.82 26.87
CA THR A 460 -16.05 -9.44 25.53
C THR A 460 -14.70 -10.11 25.33
N LEU A 461 -13.59 -9.45 25.69
CA LEU A 461 -12.25 -10.02 25.63
C LEU A 461 -12.09 -11.25 26.53
N CYS A 462 -12.57 -11.18 27.78
CA CYS A 462 -12.55 -12.31 28.72
C CYS A 462 -13.26 -13.54 28.13
N GLY A 463 -14.47 -13.37 27.60
CA GLY A 463 -15.24 -14.45 26.99
C GLY A 463 -14.63 -14.98 25.69
N ALA A 464 -14.16 -14.09 24.81
CA ALA A 464 -13.62 -14.45 23.51
C ALA A 464 -12.26 -15.15 23.61
N ALA A 465 -11.34 -14.59 24.40
CA ALA A 465 -10.00 -15.14 24.60
C ALA A 465 -9.98 -16.35 25.53
N GLY A 466 -10.99 -16.51 26.40
CA GLY A 466 -10.97 -17.53 27.46
C GLY A 466 -9.90 -17.26 28.52
N ALA A 467 -9.49 -16.00 28.67
CA ALA A 467 -8.48 -15.54 29.61
C ALA A 467 -9.12 -14.84 30.82
N VAL A 468 -8.35 -14.61 31.88
CA VAL A 468 -8.69 -13.63 32.92
C VAL A 468 -8.19 -12.27 32.45
N VAL A 469 -9.05 -11.25 32.45
CA VAL A 469 -8.66 -9.89 32.04
C VAL A 469 -8.54 -9.00 33.28
N VAL A 470 -7.36 -8.40 33.48
CA VAL A 470 -7.05 -7.46 34.55
C VAL A 470 -6.95 -6.06 33.93
N SER A 471 -8.04 -5.29 34.00
CA SER A 471 -8.12 -3.93 33.47
C SER A 471 -7.58 -2.92 34.48
N VAL A 472 -6.50 -2.25 34.13
CA VAL A 472 -5.73 -1.39 35.04
C VAL A 472 -6.34 0.00 35.11
N ASN A 473 -6.66 0.48 36.33
CA ASN A 473 -7.06 1.86 36.55
C ASN A 473 -5.83 2.74 36.84
N TYR A 474 -5.01 2.95 35.81
CA TYR A 474 -3.75 3.70 35.92
C TYR A 474 -4.01 5.20 36.17
N ARG A 475 -3.02 5.88 36.75
CA ARG A 475 -3.09 7.32 37.03
C ARG A 475 -3.02 8.14 35.74
N LEU A 476 -3.91 9.12 35.61
CA LEU A 476 -4.09 9.92 34.39
C LEU A 476 -3.26 11.21 34.40
N ALA A 477 -2.83 11.62 33.21
CA ALA A 477 -2.21 12.92 32.97
C ALA A 477 -3.27 14.04 32.86
N PRO A 478 -2.96 15.31 33.17
CA PRO A 478 -1.63 15.89 33.43
C PRO A 478 -1.13 15.83 34.89
N GLU A 479 -1.95 15.42 35.85
CA GLU A 479 -1.55 15.35 37.28
C GLU A 479 -0.46 14.30 37.50
N HIS A 480 -0.52 13.23 36.69
CA HIS A 480 0.45 12.15 36.69
C HIS A 480 0.99 11.95 35.27
N ARG A 481 1.96 12.80 34.89
CA ARG A 481 2.72 12.69 33.62
C ARG A 481 3.55 11.40 33.59
N VAL A 482 4.09 11.08 32.42
CA VAL A 482 5.08 9.99 32.26
C VAL A 482 6.20 10.13 33.32
N PRO A 483 6.62 9.06 34.03
CA PRO A 483 6.31 7.64 33.80
C PRO A 483 5.16 7.04 34.62
N ALA A 484 4.30 7.83 35.27
CA ALA A 484 3.36 7.31 36.29
C ALA A 484 2.48 6.14 35.82
N ALA A 485 1.90 6.22 34.62
CA ALA A 485 1.08 5.13 34.06
C ALA A 485 1.89 3.86 33.76
N TYR A 486 3.17 4.01 33.41
CA TYR A 486 4.07 2.87 33.18
C TYR A 486 4.42 2.18 34.50
N ASP A 487 4.71 2.97 35.54
CA ASP A 487 4.99 2.45 36.88
C ASP A 487 3.78 1.70 37.47
N ASP A 488 2.57 2.19 37.21
CA ASP A 488 1.32 1.55 37.62
C ASP A 488 1.13 0.20 36.92
N GLY A 489 1.46 0.11 35.63
CA GLY A 489 1.43 -1.16 34.89
C GLY A 489 2.41 -2.21 35.42
N GLU A 490 3.66 -1.81 35.70
CA GLU A 490 4.63 -2.72 36.32
C GLU A 490 4.21 -3.16 37.73
N ALA A 491 3.59 -2.27 38.52
CA ALA A 491 3.08 -2.61 39.84
C ALA A 491 2.00 -3.71 39.77
N VAL A 492 1.14 -3.67 38.75
CA VAL A 492 0.16 -4.74 38.49
C VAL A 492 0.85 -6.06 38.15
N LEU A 493 1.88 -6.06 37.29
CA LEU A 493 2.64 -7.29 36.98
C LEU A 493 3.32 -7.87 38.22
N ARG A 494 3.93 -7.02 39.07
CA ARG A 494 4.52 -7.45 40.35
C ARG A 494 3.45 -8.03 41.30
N TYR A 495 2.28 -7.40 41.38
CA TYR A 495 1.17 -7.90 42.19
C TYR A 495 0.70 -9.29 41.72
N LEU A 496 0.60 -9.51 40.41
CA LEU A 496 0.22 -10.81 39.84
C LEU A 496 1.23 -11.92 40.16
N GLY A 497 2.53 -11.63 40.10
CA GLY A 497 3.58 -12.60 40.42
C GLY A 497 3.79 -12.87 41.92
N ALA A 498 3.58 -11.86 42.78
CA ALA A 498 3.87 -11.97 44.20
C ALA A 498 2.65 -12.31 45.08
N THR A 499 1.47 -11.75 44.76
CA THR A 499 0.25 -11.91 45.57
C THR A 499 -0.77 -12.82 44.88
N GLY A 500 -0.88 -12.76 43.56
CA GLY A 500 -1.89 -13.49 42.80
C GLY A 500 -3.28 -12.85 42.88
N LEU A 501 -4.24 -13.48 42.20
CA LEU A 501 -5.64 -13.02 42.16
C LEU A 501 -6.47 -13.68 43.26
N PRO A 502 -7.60 -13.08 43.69
CA PRO A 502 -8.47 -13.67 44.71
C PRO A 502 -8.96 -15.09 44.34
N ASP A 503 -9.08 -15.98 45.33
CA ASP A 503 -9.44 -17.39 45.13
C ASP A 503 -10.68 -17.63 44.25
N HIS A 504 -11.68 -16.75 44.34
CA HIS A 504 -12.92 -16.86 43.60
C HIS A 504 -12.79 -16.61 42.08
N VAL A 505 -11.65 -16.09 41.62
CA VAL A 505 -11.31 -15.91 40.19
C VAL A 505 -10.95 -17.26 39.55
N GLY A 506 -10.48 -18.22 40.36
CA GLY A 506 -9.92 -19.50 39.94
C GLY A 506 -8.42 -19.42 39.62
N PRO A 507 -7.78 -20.56 39.34
CA PRO A 507 -6.36 -20.61 39.03
C PRO A 507 -6.04 -19.83 37.75
N VAL A 508 -4.91 -19.12 37.77
CA VAL A 508 -4.37 -18.38 36.62
C VAL A 508 -2.96 -18.85 36.29
N ASP A 509 -2.63 -18.83 35.00
CA ASP A 509 -1.30 -19.09 34.49
C ASP A 509 -0.60 -17.76 34.17
N VAL A 510 0.26 -17.31 35.08
CA VAL A 510 1.05 -16.08 34.92
C VAL A 510 2.28 -16.26 34.03
N SER A 511 2.61 -17.51 33.62
CA SER A 511 3.64 -17.76 32.61
C SER A 511 3.14 -17.49 31.17
N THR A 512 1.81 -17.47 31.00
CA THR A 512 1.12 -17.10 29.77
C THR A 512 0.38 -15.77 29.97
N CYS A 513 1.13 -14.68 30.13
CA CYS A 513 0.57 -13.33 30.31
C CYS A 513 0.65 -12.50 29.02
N PHE A 514 -0.46 -11.85 28.64
CA PHE A 514 -0.50 -10.89 27.54
C PHE A 514 -0.72 -9.48 28.07
N ILE A 515 0.02 -8.51 27.51
CA ILE A 515 -0.25 -7.09 27.76
C ILE A 515 -1.02 -6.53 26.57
N VAL A 516 -2.14 -5.88 26.83
CA VAL A 516 -3.06 -5.39 25.81
C VAL A 516 -3.38 -3.93 26.08
N GLY A 517 -3.45 -3.11 25.05
CA GLY A 517 -3.94 -1.74 25.22
C GLY A 517 -4.37 -1.10 23.92
N ASP A 518 -5.28 -0.13 24.04
CA ASP A 518 -5.87 0.57 22.90
C ASP A 518 -5.53 2.06 22.89
N SER A 519 -5.24 2.64 21.72
CA SER A 519 -4.89 4.05 21.59
C SER A 519 -3.74 4.45 22.54
N ALA A 520 -3.96 5.42 23.43
CA ALA A 520 -3.03 5.77 24.51
C ALA A 520 -2.68 4.59 25.45
N GLY A 521 -3.63 3.70 25.72
CA GLY A 521 -3.39 2.45 26.45
C GLY A 521 -2.45 1.51 25.69
N GLY A 522 -2.45 1.53 24.36
CA GLY A 522 -1.48 0.80 23.53
C GLY A 522 -0.06 1.34 23.70
N ASN A 523 0.11 2.66 23.86
CA ASN A 523 1.41 3.24 24.21
C ASN A 523 1.88 2.76 25.60
N ILE A 524 0.99 2.77 26.60
CA ILE A 524 1.29 2.29 27.96
C ILE A 524 1.66 0.80 27.93
N ALA A 525 0.86 -0.02 27.27
CA ALA A 525 1.10 -1.45 27.07
C ALA A 525 2.49 -1.74 26.49
N HIS A 526 2.89 -1.01 25.44
CA HIS A 526 4.22 -1.10 24.87
C HIS A 526 5.33 -0.79 25.89
N HIS A 527 5.26 0.36 26.56
CA HIS A 527 6.34 0.79 27.47
C HIS A 527 6.41 -0.06 28.74
N VAL A 528 5.28 -0.57 29.25
CA VAL A 528 5.27 -1.54 30.35
C VAL A 528 5.97 -2.84 29.92
N ALA A 529 5.64 -3.37 28.74
CA ALA A 529 6.30 -4.58 28.21
C ALA A 529 7.81 -4.37 28.01
N GLN A 530 8.19 -3.22 27.45
CA GLN A 530 9.58 -2.82 27.21
C GLN A 530 10.38 -2.76 28.50
N ARG A 531 9.82 -2.13 29.54
CA ARG A 531 10.51 -2.00 30.83
C ARG A 531 10.56 -3.31 31.60
N TRP A 532 9.47 -4.08 31.59
CA TRP A 532 9.40 -5.39 32.25
C TRP A 532 10.47 -6.35 31.72
N THR A 533 10.58 -6.45 30.39
CA THR A 533 11.57 -7.32 29.72
C THR A 533 13.00 -6.81 29.85
N ALA A 534 13.21 -5.49 29.96
CA ALA A 534 14.54 -4.95 30.25
C ALA A 534 15.02 -5.34 31.66
N THR A 535 14.14 -5.36 32.67
CA THR A 535 14.51 -5.70 34.05
C THR A 535 14.77 -7.19 34.32
N THR A 536 14.15 -8.10 33.55
CA THR A 536 14.29 -9.55 33.72
C THR A 536 15.63 -10.13 33.26
N THR A 537 16.45 -9.36 32.55
CA THR A 537 17.82 -9.75 32.18
C THR A 537 18.80 -9.78 33.37
N THR A 538 18.38 -9.30 34.54
CA THR A 538 19.14 -9.42 35.80
C THR A 538 18.55 -10.59 36.61
N PRO A 539 19.32 -11.63 36.96
CA PRO A 539 18.77 -12.78 37.70
C PRO A 539 18.17 -12.31 39.03
N PRO A 540 16.90 -12.62 39.32
CA PRO A 540 16.26 -12.19 40.56
C PRO A 540 16.96 -12.85 41.75
N PRO A 541 17.05 -12.18 42.92
CA PRO A 541 17.40 -12.86 44.15
C PRO A 541 16.40 -13.99 44.39
N GLN A 542 16.91 -15.18 44.75
CA GLN A 542 16.12 -16.40 45.02
C GLN A 542 14.86 -16.08 45.82
N SER A 543 13.72 -16.01 45.13
CA SER A 543 12.39 -15.93 45.74
C SER A 543 11.55 -17.03 45.11
N ASP A 544 10.85 -17.81 45.93
CA ASP A 544 9.98 -18.92 45.50
C ASP A 544 8.71 -18.47 44.74
N ASN A 545 8.59 -17.19 44.38
CA ASN A 545 7.43 -16.64 43.70
C ASN A 545 7.53 -16.81 42.16
N PRO A 546 6.41 -17.17 41.48
CA PRO A 546 6.38 -17.32 40.03
C PRO A 546 6.63 -15.98 39.32
N VAL A 547 7.57 -15.96 38.37
CA VAL A 547 7.87 -14.78 37.54
C VAL A 547 6.82 -14.65 36.44
N VAL A 548 6.23 -13.46 36.28
CA VAL A 548 5.29 -13.18 35.19
C VAL A 548 6.05 -13.14 33.86
N HIS A 549 5.73 -14.07 32.96
CA HIS A 549 6.32 -14.15 31.63
C HIS A 549 5.34 -13.60 30.58
N LEU A 550 5.83 -12.68 29.76
CA LEU A 550 5.01 -12.03 28.73
C LEU A 550 5.01 -12.89 27.46
N ALA A 551 3.90 -13.56 27.19
CA ALA A 551 3.69 -14.36 25.99
C ALA A 551 3.47 -13.49 24.74
N GLY A 552 3.02 -12.25 24.90
CA GLY A 552 2.84 -11.31 23.78
C GLY A 552 2.26 -9.97 24.17
N VAL A 553 2.30 -9.02 23.22
CA VAL A 553 1.73 -7.67 23.37
C VAL A 553 0.72 -7.41 22.26
N ILE A 554 -0.49 -6.97 22.60
CA ILE A 554 -1.53 -6.60 21.63
C ILE A 554 -1.79 -5.09 21.70
N LEU A 555 -1.49 -4.40 20.62
CA LEU A 555 -1.56 -2.96 20.50
C LEU A 555 -2.66 -2.58 19.51
N ILE A 556 -3.79 -2.08 20.02
CA ILE A 556 -4.93 -1.72 19.20
C ILE A 556 -4.87 -0.22 18.88
N GLN A 557 -4.60 0.12 17.62
CA GLN A 557 -4.45 1.51 17.17
C GLN A 557 -3.51 2.34 18.08
N PRO A 558 -2.29 1.86 18.41
CA PRO A 558 -1.46 2.47 19.45
C PRO A 558 -1.08 3.92 19.15
N CYS A 559 -1.05 4.75 20.20
CA CYS A 559 -0.72 6.16 20.11
C CYS A 559 0.79 6.40 20.14
N PHE A 560 1.40 6.52 18.95
CA PHE A 560 2.79 6.96 18.77
C PHE A 560 2.83 8.21 17.90
N SER A 561 3.88 9.03 18.03
CA SER A 561 4.00 10.28 17.29
C SER A 561 5.45 10.78 17.20
N SER A 562 5.65 11.85 16.46
CA SER A 562 6.83 12.71 16.53
C SER A 562 6.43 14.14 16.17
N GLU A 563 7.37 15.10 16.21
CA GLU A 563 7.04 16.45 15.72
C GLU A 563 6.73 16.48 14.22
N GLU A 564 7.35 15.59 13.43
CA GLU A 564 6.97 15.37 12.04
C GLU A 564 5.51 14.90 11.94
N ARG A 565 4.74 15.51 11.05
CA ARG A 565 3.40 15.03 10.70
C ARG A 565 3.44 14.10 9.49
N THR A 566 2.68 13.02 9.59
CA THR A 566 2.53 12.02 8.53
C THR A 566 1.52 12.46 7.47
N LYS A 567 1.44 11.71 6.35
CA LYS A 567 0.47 11.97 5.28
C LYS A 567 -0.95 11.72 5.79
N ALA A 568 -1.17 10.63 6.53
CA ALA A 568 -2.46 10.30 7.11
C ALA A 568 -2.93 11.35 8.12
N GLU A 569 -2.06 11.84 9.01
CA GLU A 569 -2.41 12.90 9.98
C GLU A 569 -2.94 14.14 9.26
N ARG A 570 -2.29 14.57 8.17
CA ARG A 570 -2.73 15.74 7.38
C ARG A 570 -4.00 15.47 6.58
N ALA A 571 -4.11 14.30 5.96
CA ALA A 571 -5.21 13.98 5.06
C ALA A 571 -6.53 13.69 5.80
N LEU A 572 -6.46 13.18 7.03
CA LEU A 572 -7.62 12.77 7.81
C LEU A 572 -8.03 13.78 8.89
N ASP A 573 -7.25 14.83 9.13
CA ASP A 573 -7.61 15.87 10.10
C ASP A 573 -8.93 16.57 9.72
N GLY A 574 -9.85 16.66 10.66
CA GLY A 574 -11.20 17.19 10.42
C GLY A 574 -12.13 16.29 9.58
N VAL A 575 -11.63 15.14 9.08
CA VAL A 575 -12.39 14.17 8.28
C VAL A 575 -12.70 12.91 9.07
N ALA A 576 -11.68 12.33 9.72
CA ALA A 576 -11.84 11.17 10.58
C ALA A 576 -12.45 11.59 11.93
N PRO A 577 -13.44 10.84 12.46
CA PRO A 577 -14.00 11.13 13.77
C PRO A 577 -13.03 10.74 14.89
N VAL A 578 -13.30 11.21 16.12
CA VAL A 578 -12.57 10.91 17.37
C VAL A 578 -11.26 11.65 17.51
N LEU A 579 -10.31 11.46 16.60
CA LEU A 579 -8.94 11.94 16.77
C LEU A 579 -8.56 12.96 15.68
N SER A 580 -8.31 14.21 16.12
CA SER A 580 -7.75 15.28 15.30
C SER A 580 -6.30 15.59 15.71
N MET A 581 -5.56 16.29 14.84
CA MET A 581 -4.19 16.74 15.16
C MET A 581 -4.17 17.59 16.43
N ARG A 582 -5.13 18.52 16.59
CA ARG A 582 -5.28 19.34 17.79
C ARG A 582 -5.47 18.51 19.06
N ARG A 583 -6.33 17.49 19.02
CA ARG A 583 -6.58 16.61 20.18
C ARG A 583 -5.33 15.79 20.52
N SER A 584 -4.63 15.28 19.50
CA SER A 584 -3.36 14.58 19.66
C SER A 584 -2.32 15.46 20.38
N ASP A 585 -2.19 16.73 19.98
CA ASP A 585 -1.26 17.68 20.61
C ASP A 585 -1.58 17.95 22.07
N LEU A 586 -2.86 18.15 22.40
CA LEU A 586 -3.28 18.35 23.78
C LEU A 586 -3.01 17.11 24.63
N SER A 587 -3.26 15.91 24.11
CA SER A 587 -2.94 14.65 24.79
C SER A 587 -1.45 14.49 25.05
N TRP A 588 -0.59 14.74 24.05
CA TRP A 588 0.86 14.67 24.23
C TRP A 588 1.38 15.74 25.18
N LYS A 589 0.90 16.99 25.06
CA LYS A 589 1.23 18.07 25.98
C LYS A 589 0.83 17.77 27.41
N ALA A 590 -0.29 17.08 27.63
CA ALA A 590 -0.71 16.66 28.96
C ALA A 590 0.16 15.52 29.51
N PHE A 591 0.55 14.55 28.67
CA PHE A 591 1.22 13.32 29.09
C PHE A 591 2.74 13.45 29.27
N LEU A 592 3.42 14.17 28.37
CA LEU A 592 4.88 14.29 28.37
C LEU A 592 5.39 15.17 29.54
N PRO A 593 6.70 15.15 29.87
CA PRO A 593 7.26 16.10 30.84
C PRO A 593 7.02 17.55 30.39
N GLU A 594 6.93 18.48 31.35
CA GLU A 594 6.71 19.89 31.03
C GLU A 594 7.87 20.43 30.16
N GLY A 595 7.53 21.06 29.03
CA GLY A 595 8.51 21.57 28.06
C GLY A 595 9.04 20.54 27.05
N ALA A 596 8.68 19.26 27.16
CA ALA A 596 9.07 18.24 26.17
C ALA A 596 8.17 18.26 24.93
N ASP A 597 8.76 17.92 23.78
CA ASP A 597 8.08 17.76 22.50
C ASP A 597 7.79 16.28 22.19
N ARG A 598 7.10 15.99 21.09
CA ARG A 598 6.75 14.62 20.69
C ARG A 598 7.94 13.82 20.13
N ASN A 599 9.15 14.38 20.07
CA ASN A 599 10.35 13.57 19.84
C ASN A 599 10.82 12.85 21.10
N HIS A 600 10.22 13.13 22.26
CA HIS A 600 10.46 12.39 23.50
C HIS A 600 10.26 10.87 23.31
N PRO A 601 11.09 9.99 23.92
CA PRO A 601 11.02 8.53 23.72
C PRO A 601 9.67 7.87 24.04
N ALA A 602 8.87 8.51 24.89
CA ALA A 602 7.50 8.06 25.20
C ALA A 602 6.52 8.22 24.01
N ALA A 603 6.78 9.16 23.12
CA ALA A 603 5.99 9.38 21.90
C ALA A 603 6.65 8.73 20.67
N ARG A 604 7.97 8.91 20.55
CA ARG A 604 8.79 8.41 19.44
C ARG A 604 9.62 7.21 19.87
N VAL A 605 9.03 6.02 19.76
CA VAL A 605 9.71 4.76 20.10
C VAL A 605 10.78 4.42 19.06
N ALA A 606 12.02 4.25 19.50
CA ALA A 606 13.16 3.89 18.65
C ALA A 606 13.94 2.65 19.13
N GLU A 607 13.84 2.30 20.41
CA GLU A 607 14.63 1.24 21.04
C GLU A 607 13.75 0.16 21.64
N LEU A 608 14.25 -1.07 21.66
CA LEU A 608 13.57 -2.26 22.18
C LEU A 608 14.60 -3.22 22.78
N PRO A 609 14.30 -3.86 23.92
CA PRO A 609 15.14 -4.92 24.47
C PRO A 609 15.12 -6.16 23.56
N GLU A 610 16.17 -6.97 23.66
CA GLU A 610 16.30 -8.23 22.91
C GLU A 610 15.18 -9.22 23.26
N GLU A 611 14.72 -9.23 24.51
CA GLU A 611 13.66 -10.10 24.99
C GLU A 611 12.23 -9.50 24.83
N PHE A 612 12.06 -8.42 24.06
CA PHE A 612 10.72 -7.85 23.85
C PHE A 612 9.76 -8.89 23.22
N PRO A 613 8.51 -9.04 23.70
CA PRO A 613 7.63 -10.15 23.31
C PRO A 613 7.14 -10.02 21.86
N PRO A 614 6.63 -11.11 21.25
CA PRO A 614 5.86 -11.05 20.02
C PRO A 614 4.72 -10.04 20.12
N ALA A 615 4.45 -9.30 19.04
CA ALA A 615 3.49 -8.21 19.05
C ALA A 615 2.42 -8.33 17.95
N MET A 616 1.17 -8.01 18.29
CA MET A 616 0.11 -7.72 17.32
C MET A 616 -0.18 -6.22 17.30
N VAL A 617 -0.22 -5.62 16.10
CA VAL A 617 -0.55 -4.22 15.88
C VAL A 617 -1.80 -4.13 15.02
N VAL A 618 -2.88 -3.56 15.56
CA VAL A 618 -4.14 -3.35 14.83
C VAL A 618 -4.20 -1.92 14.30
N ILE A 619 -4.54 -1.77 13.02
CA ILE A 619 -4.50 -0.50 12.28
C ILE A 619 -5.86 -0.23 11.63
N GLY A 620 -6.37 0.99 11.73
CA GLY A 620 -7.58 1.42 11.02
C GLY A 620 -7.25 2.32 9.82
N GLY A 621 -7.87 2.10 8.67
CA GLY A 621 -7.62 2.90 7.45
C GLY A 621 -8.17 4.33 7.51
N TYR A 622 -9.11 4.62 8.41
CA TYR A 622 -9.57 5.98 8.74
C TYR A 622 -9.10 6.41 10.14
N ASP A 623 -7.95 5.91 10.58
CA ASP A 623 -7.24 6.38 11.76
C ASP A 623 -6.20 7.44 11.35
N THR A 624 -6.20 8.60 12.02
CA THR A 624 -5.19 9.65 11.81
C THR A 624 -3.78 9.18 12.17
N LEU A 625 -3.64 8.17 13.05
CA LEU A 625 -2.35 7.63 13.48
C LEU A 625 -1.86 6.43 12.65
N GLN A 626 -2.58 6.02 11.60
CA GLN A 626 -2.26 4.78 10.85
C GLN A 626 -0.82 4.72 10.33
N ASP A 627 -0.26 5.85 9.89
CA ASP A 627 1.12 5.90 9.40
C ASP A 627 2.12 5.67 10.54
N TRP A 628 1.87 6.21 11.73
CA TRP A 628 2.68 5.93 12.92
C TRP A 628 2.60 4.47 13.34
N GLN A 629 1.41 3.87 13.27
CA GLN A 629 1.19 2.46 13.59
C GLN A 629 1.95 1.54 12.62
N ARG A 630 1.93 1.85 11.30
CA ARG A 630 2.72 1.14 10.28
C ARG A 630 4.23 1.33 10.48
N ARG A 631 4.67 2.56 10.78
CA ARG A 631 6.08 2.86 11.08
C ARG A 631 6.57 2.06 12.29
N TYR A 632 5.77 1.98 13.34
CA TYR A 632 6.06 1.21 14.54
C TYR A 632 6.13 -0.31 14.25
N ALA A 633 5.15 -0.86 13.53
CA ALA A 633 5.19 -2.26 13.12
C ALA A 633 6.42 -2.58 12.25
N GLY A 634 6.79 -1.68 11.34
CA GLY A 634 8.01 -1.78 10.54
C GLY A 634 9.29 -1.71 11.40
N MET A 635 9.30 -0.91 12.46
CA MET A 635 10.42 -0.83 13.41
C MET A 635 10.61 -2.15 14.17
N LEU A 636 9.53 -2.73 14.69
CA LEU A 636 9.57 -4.04 15.33
C LEU A 636 10.12 -5.13 14.38
N ARG A 637 9.65 -5.16 13.12
CA ARG A 637 10.16 -6.10 12.10
C ARG A 637 11.66 -5.91 11.82
N ARG A 638 12.13 -4.67 11.64
CA ARG A 638 13.55 -4.36 11.45
C ARG A 638 14.43 -4.77 12.64
N LYS A 639 13.86 -4.82 13.84
CA LYS A 639 14.52 -5.29 15.06
C LYS A 639 14.39 -6.80 15.27
N GLY A 640 13.94 -7.55 14.25
CA GLY A 640 13.83 -9.01 14.28
C GLY A 640 12.73 -9.53 15.19
N LYS A 641 11.75 -8.70 15.58
CA LYS A 641 10.63 -9.14 16.43
C LYS A 641 9.56 -9.84 15.59
N ALA A 642 8.91 -10.85 16.16
CA ALA A 642 7.70 -11.43 15.60
C ALA A 642 6.56 -10.39 15.68
N VAL A 643 6.04 -9.97 14.53
CA VAL A 643 5.02 -8.91 14.46
C VAL A 643 3.90 -9.30 13.51
N GLN A 644 2.70 -9.38 14.05
CA GLN A 644 1.48 -9.45 13.28
C GLN A 644 0.90 -8.04 13.10
N VAL A 645 0.53 -7.70 11.87
CA VAL A 645 -0.22 -6.47 11.57
C VAL A 645 -1.61 -6.88 11.09
N VAL A 646 -2.64 -6.30 11.69
CA VAL A 646 -4.04 -6.49 11.31
C VAL A 646 -4.61 -5.15 10.88
N GLU A 647 -4.90 -5.00 9.58
CA GLU A 647 -5.43 -3.74 9.04
C GLU A 647 -6.92 -3.86 8.71
N TYR A 648 -7.70 -2.87 9.14
CA TYR A 648 -9.11 -2.70 8.79
C TYR A 648 -9.26 -1.42 7.95
N PRO A 649 -9.31 -1.52 6.60
CA PRO A 649 -9.24 -0.35 5.71
C PRO A 649 -10.38 0.67 5.89
N ALA A 650 -11.53 0.23 6.41
CA ALA A 650 -12.70 1.07 6.64
C ALA A 650 -12.85 1.54 8.10
N ALA A 651 -12.02 1.04 9.01
CA ALA A 651 -12.16 1.32 10.44
C ALA A 651 -11.69 2.73 10.81
N ILE A 652 -12.51 3.41 11.61
CA ILE A 652 -12.18 4.67 12.27
C ILE A 652 -11.30 4.45 13.51
N HIS A 653 -10.74 5.51 14.08
CA HIS A 653 -10.10 5.42 15.39
C HIS A 653 -11.13 5.00 16.47
N SER A 654 -10.74 4.07 17.34
CA SER A 654 -11.58 3.46 18.38
C SER A 654 -12.78 2.65 17.87
N PHE A 655 -12.77 2.13 16.64
CA PHE A 655 -13.91 1.36 16.08
C PHE A 655 -14.37 0.17 16.95
N TYR A 656 -13.44 -0.45 17.68
CA TYR A 656 -13.64 -1.66 18.49
C TYR A 656 -14.53 -1.45 19.73
N VAL A 657 -14.84 -0.20 20.10
CA VAL A 657 -15.79 0.10 21.18
C VAL A 657 -17.23 0.24 20.68
N PHE A 658 -17.45 0.14 19.37
CA PHE A 658 -18.75 0.24 18.73
C PHE A 658 -19.15 -1.13 18.17
N PRO A 659 -19.90 -1.96 18.94
CA PRO A 659 -20.32 -3.28 18.49
C PRO A 659 -21.22 -3.23 17.24
N GLU A 660 -21.78 -2.06 16.92
CA GLU A 660 -22.55 -1.83 15.70
C GLU A 660 -21.70 -1.79 14.42
N LEU A 661 -20.36 -1.69 14.52
CA LEU A 661 -19.45 -1.69 13.36
C LEU A 661 -19.01 -3.11 13.02
N ALA A 662 -19.10 -3.49 11.74
CA ALA A 662 -18.71 -4.82 11.25
C ALA A 662 -17.24 -5.14 11.61
N ASP A 663 -16.34 -4.19 11.37
CA ASP A 663 -14.91 -4.31 11.70
C ASP A 663 -14.69 -4.63 13.19
N SER A 664 -15.51 -4.08 14.09
CA SER A 664 -15.44 -4.39 15.53
C SER A 664 -15.73 -5.87 15.78
N GLY A 665 -16.76 -6.43 15.13
CA GLY A 665 -17.08 -7.84 15.22
C GLY A 665 -16.00 -8.73 14.60
N GLU A 666 -15.36 -8.28 13.52
CA GLU A 666 -14.24 -8.97 12.89
C GLU A 666 -12.98 -8.99 13.75
N LEU A 667 -12.64 -7.89 14.43
CA LEU A 667 -11.52 -7.87 15.38
C LEU A 667 -11.74 -8.88 16.51
N ILE A 668 -12.96 -8.93 17.07
CA ILE A 668 -13.30 -9.90 18.12
C ILE A 668 -13.27 -11.34 17.55
N LYS A 669 -13.69 -11.55 16.30
CA LYS A 669 -13.55 -12.86 15.64
C LYS A 669 -12.10 -13.23 15.41
N GLU A 670 -11.24 -12.31 14.99
CA GLU A 670 -9.81 -12.53 14.78
C GLU A 670 -9.15 -12.97 16.10
N MET A 671 -9.47 -12.26 17.19
CA MET A 671 -9.05 -12.62 18.55
C MET A 671 -9.58 -13.99 19.00
N LYS A 672 -10.75 -14.42 18.51
CA LYS A 672 -11.39 -15.70 18.84
C LYS A 672 -10.94 -16.88 17.95
N ALA A 673 -10.75 -16.64 16.66
CA ALA A 673 -10.41 -17.61 15.62
C ALA A 673 -8.98 -18.13 15.77
N ARG A 674 -8.12 -17.36 16.45
CA ARG A 674 -6.76 -17.75 16.79
C ARG A 674 -6.63 -18.54 18.09
N ARG A 675 -7.75 -19.04 18.65
CA ARG A 675 -7.69 -20.34 19.33
C ARG A 675 -7.14 -21.30 18.29
N SER A 676 -5.92 -21.82 18.48
CA SER A 676 -5.27 -22.85 17.67
C SER A 676 -6.24 -23.98 17.31
N SER A 677 -7.04 -23.73 16.28
CA SER A 677 -8.14 -24.56 15.82
C SER A 677 -7.92 -24.64 14.33
N PRO A 678 -7.71 -25.85 13.78
CA PRO A 678 -7.44 -26.00 12.36
C PRO A 678 -8.54 -25.34 11.53
N PRO A 679 -8.21 -24.83 10.32
CA PRO A 679 -9.19 -24.20 9.45
C PRO A 679 -10.37 -25.16 9.19
N SER A 680 -11.58 -24.63 9.06
CA SER A 680 -12.75 -25.45 8.77
C SER A 680 -12.67 -26.01 7.35
N LEU A 681 -12.15 -27.23 7.20
CA LEU A 681 -12.03 -27.90 5.92
C LEU A 681 -13.34 -28.62 5.53
N PRO A 682 -13.69 -28.66 4.23
CA PRO A 682 -14.74 -29.54 3.73
C PRO A 682 -14.52 -30.98 4.20
N TRP A 683 -15.59 -31.67 4.56
CA TRP A 683 -15.49 -33.03 5.11
C TRP A 683 -14.82 -34.01 4.12
N THR A 684 -14.98 -33.81 2.81
CA THR A 684 -14.33 -34.62 1.76
C THR A 684 -12.81 -34.48 1.82
N VAL A 685 -12.31 -33.26 2.01
CA VAL A 685 -10.87 -32.97 2.17
C VAL A 685 -10.35 -33.60 3.47
N ARG A 686 -11.10 -33.52 4.57
CA ARG A 686 -10.72 -34.15 5.85
C ARG A 686 -10.56 -35.67 5.72
N VAL A 687 -11.45 -36.32 4.99
CA VAL A 687 -11.37 -37.77 4.72
C VAL A 687 -10.13 -38.11 3.87
N GLN A 688 -9.85 -37.32 2.83
CA GLN A 688 -8.65 -37.51 1.99
C GLN A 688 -7.35 -37.33 2.80
N LEU A 689 -7.26 -36.30 3.64
CA LEU A 689 -6.11 -36.07 4.52
C LEU A 689 -5.96 -37.15 5.60
N ALA A 690 -7.07 -37.66 6.13
CA ALA A 690 -7.05 -38.78 7.08
C ALA A 690 -6.55 -40.07 6.41
N ALA A 691 -6.98 -40.36 5.17
CA ALA A 691 -6.50 -41.50 4.40
C ALA A 691 -4.99 -41.40 4.09
N LEU A 692 -4.52 -40.21 3.68
CA LEU A 692 -3.09 -39.93 3.51
C LEU A 692 -2.31 -40.12 4.82
N SER A 693 -2.87 -39.66 5.93
CA SER A 693 -2.27 -39.80 7.25
C SER A 693 -2.21 -41.25 7.72
N ALA A 694 -3.21 -42.07 7.41
CA ALA A 694 -3.24 -43.50 7.74
C ALA A 694 -2.15 -44.32 7.03
N ALA A 695 -1.63 -43.82 5.91
CA ALA A 695 -0.47 -44.43 5.24
C ALA A 695 0.85 -44.18 5.98
N HIS A 696 0.89 -43.23 6.92
CA HIS A 696 2.09 -42.88 7.70
C HIS A 696 2.06 -43.53 9.08
N ARG A 697 3.25 -43.84 9.61
CA ARG A 697 3.47 -44.26 10.99
C ARG A 697 3.74 -43.05 11.89
N SER A 698 3.71 -43.26 13.20
CA SER A 698 3.99 -42.21 14.19
C SER A 698 5.42 -41.67 14.12
N ASP A 699 6.38 -42.45 13.60
CA ASP A 699 7.76 -42.03 13.36
C ASP A 699 7.94 -41.26 12.04
N GLY A 700 6.83 -40.91 11.37
CA GLY A 700 6.82 -40.21 10.09
C GLY A 700 7.02 -41.10 8.87
N SER A 701 7.43 -42.36 9.03
CA SER A 701 7.67 -43.27 7.90
C SER A 701 6.38 -43.66 7.17
N VAL A 702 6.48 -43.80 5.85
CA VAL A 702 5.32 -44.13 5.01
C VAL A 702 5.26 -45.63 4.65
N ARG A 703 4.07 -46.21 4.69
CA ARG A 703 3.78 -47.56 4.18
C ARG A 703 3.52 -47.49 2.68
N ARG A 704 4.58 -47.40 1.86
CA ARG A 704 4.46 -47.17 0.40
C ARG A 704 3.49 -48.11 -0.31
N LEU A 705 3.49 -49.41 0.01
CA LEU A 705 2.52 -50.35 -0.57
C LEU A 705 1.06 -49.95 -0.26
N LEU A 706 0.77 -49.57 0.99
CA LEU A 706 -0.57 -49.12 1.39
C LEU A 706 -0.93 -47.78 0.73
N PHE A 707 0.03 -46.87 0.61
CA PHE A 707 -0.14 -45.63 -0.12
C PHE A 707 -0.47 -45.88 -1.60
N TYR A 708 0.31 -46.73 -2.28
CA TYR A 708 0.11 -47.04 -3.70
C TYR A 708 -1.20 -47.76 -4.00
N LEU A 709 -1.73 -48.56 -3.06
CA LEU A 709 -3.08 -49.11 -3.18
C LEU A 709 -4.18 -48.03 -3.17
N GLY A 710 -3.92 -46.89 -2.52
CA GLY A 710 -4.82 -45.73 -2.46
C GLY A 710 -4.53 -44.63 -3.48
N ASP A 711 -3.32 -44.59 -4.05
CA ASP A 711 -2.92 -43.61 -5.06
C ASP A 711 -3.48 -44.01 -6.43
N LEU A 712 -4.70 -43.54 -6.70
CA LEU A 712 -5.38 -43.80 -7.96
C LEU A 712 -4.73 -43.00 -9.08
N HIS A 713 -4.32 -43.69 -10.14
CA HIS A 713 -3.75 -43.06 -11.33
C HIS A 713 -4.81 -42.73 -12.39
N ALA A 714 -4.56 -41.68 -13.13
CA ALA A 714 -5.28 -41.32 -14.35
C ALA A 714 -4.47 -41.80 -15.57
N ALA A 715 -5.15 -42.33 -16.58
CA ALA A 715 -4.53 -42.60 -17.88
C ALA A 715 -4.43 -41.31 -18.69
N ALA A 716 -3.36 -41.15 -19.48
CA ALA A 716 -3.33 -40.14 -20.52
C ALA A 716 -4.43 -40.41 -21.55
N SER A 717 -5.00 -39.34 -22.10
CA SER A 717 -6.07 -39.41 -23.10
C SER A 717 -5.85 -38.36 -24.19
N PRO A 718 -5.61 -38.78 -25.45
CA PRO A 718 -5.56 -37.86 -26.59
C PRO A 718 -6.96 -37.34 -26.95
N ARG A 719 -8.02 -37.95 -26.42
CA ARG A 719 -9.39 -37.41 -26.52
C ARG A 719 -9.56 -36.27 -25.51
N PRO A 720 -10.20 -35.15 -25.89
CA PRO A 720 -10.45 -34.05 -24.98
C PRO A 720 -11.36 -34.51 -23.84
N ASP A 721 -11.03 -34.09 -22.62
CA ASP A 721 -11.93 -34.25 -21.47
C ASP A 721 -13.11 -33.27 -21.54
N ALA A 722 -13.98 -33.27 -20.51
CA ALA A 722 -15.14 -32.40 -20.46
C ALA A 722 -14.81 -30.89 -20.49
N ALA A 723 -13.57 -30.52 -20.19
CA ALA A 723 -13.07 -29.14 -20.26
C ALA A 723 -12.18 -28.89 -21.49
N GLY A 724 -12.10 -29.85 -22.41
CA GLY A 724 -11.37 -29.73 -23.67
C GLY A 724 -9.87 -30.05 -23.59
N VAL A 725 -9.34 -30.46 -22.44
CA VAL A 725 -7.90 -30.73 -22.27
C VAL A 725 -7.56 -32.14 -22.77
N ARG A 726 -6.53 -32.22 -23.61
CA ARG A 726 -5.95 -33.48 -24.11
C ARG A 726 -4.64 -33.78 -23.37
N SER A 727 -4.26 -35.05 -23.30
CA SER A 727 -3.05 -35.48 -22.60
C SER A 727 -2.35 -36.67 -23.26
N VAL A 728 -1.02 -36.71 -23.22
CA VAL A 728 -0.20 -37.79 -23.76
C VAL A 728 1.03 -38.00 -22.88
N ASP A 729 1.46 -39.25 -22.73
CA ASP A 729 2.68 -39.59 -21.99
C ASP A 729 3.88 -39.67 -22.95
N VAL A 730 4.98 -39.03 -22.57
CA VAL A 730 6.20 -38.89 -23.37
C VAL A 730 7.37 -39.48 -22.61
N THR A 731 8.13 -40.37 -23.25
CA THR A 731 9.35 -40.93 -22.67
C THR A 731 10.51 -39.95 -22.88
N ILE A 732 11.10 -39.46 -21.79
CA ILE A 732 12.23 -38.52 -21.80
C ILE A 732 13.55 -39.30 -21.81
N ASP A 733 13.68 -40.30 -20.94
CA ASP A 733 14.84 -41.20 -20.88
C ASP A 733 14.37 -42.60 -20.46
N ALA A 734 14.30 -43.52 -21.43
CA ALA A 734 13.86 -44.88 -21.20
C ALA A 734 14.79 -45.67 -20.26
N ALA A 735 16.10 -45.39 -20.26
CA ALA A 735 17.07 -46.11 -19.42
C ALA A 735 16.88 -45.78 -17.94
N ARG A 736 16.39 -44.57 -17.63
CA ARG A 736 16.06 -44.12 -16.27
C ARG A 736 14.58 -44.33 -15.91
N GLY A 737 13.75 -44.78 -16.86
CA GLY A 737 12.30 -44.79 -16.69
C GLY A 737 11.71 -43.39 -16.51
N LEU A 738 12.38 -42.35 -17.01
CA LEU A 738 11.94 -40.96 -16.89
C LEU A 738 10.97 -40.63 -18.04
N TRP A 739 9.80 -40.14 -17.66
CA TRP A 739 8.74 -39.76 -18.59
C TRP A 739 8.00 -38.52 -18.05
N ALA A 740 7.23 -37.86 -18.91
CA ALA A 740 6.36 -36.76 -18.52
C ALA A 740 4.99 -36.88 -19.18
N ARG A 741 3.96 -36.38 -18.50
CA ARG A 741 2.63 -36.20 -19.09
C ARG A 741 2.50 -34.78 -19.64
N VAL A 742 2.19 -34.68 -20.91
CA VAL A 742 1.93 -33.42 -21.60
C VAL A 742 0.43 -33.17 -21.64
N PHE A 743 -0.02 -32.00 -21.19
CA PHE A 743 -1.41 -31.55 -21.22
C PHE A 743 -1.57 -30.37 -22.17
N CYS A 744 -2.46 -30.51 -23.14
CA CYS A 744 -2.73 -29.50 -24.16
C CYS A 744 -4.14 -28.90 -23.98
N PRO A 745 -4.28 -27.55 -23.97
CA PRO A 745 -5.57 -26.90 -23.80
C PRO A 745 -6.47 -27.05 -25.04
N PRO A 746 -7.77 -26.75 -24.95
CA PRO A 746 -8.67 -26.77 -26.10
C PRO A 746 -8.22 -25.80 -27.21
N THR A 747 -8.26 -26.28 -28.45
CA THR A 747 -8.02 -25.48 -29.66
C THR A 747 -9.34 -24.85 -30.11
N ASN A 748 -9.48 -23.52 -29.98
CA ASN A 748 -10.71 -22.78 -30.28
C ASN A 748 -11.00 -22.66 -31.80
N GLY A 749 -11.21 -23.77 -32.53
CA GLY A 749 -11.87 -23.82 -33.85
C GLY A 749 -11.23 -23.09 -35.05
N GLU A 750 -10.50 -22.01 -34.84
CA GLU A 750 -9.61 -21.32 -35.75
C GLU A 750 -8.19 -21.67 -35.30
N ALA A 751 -7.33 -22.07 -36.24
CA ALA A 751 -5.93 -22.28 -35.96
C ALA A 751 -5.30 -20.95 -35.54
N SER A 752 -5.37 -20.61 -34.25
CA SER A 752 -4.63 -19.50 -33.68
C SER A 752 -3.17 -19.74 -33.99
N ALA A 753 -2.59 -18.89 -34.83
CA ALA A 753 -1.17 -18.95 -35.19
C ALA A 753 -0.24 -18.66 -33.99
N ALA A 754 -0.80 -18.29 -32.83
CA ALA A 754 -0.05 -17.97 -31.62
C ALA A 754 0.44 -19.23 -30.91
N LYS A 755 1.75 -19.31 -30.70
CA LYS A 755 2.40 -20.35 -29.90
C LYS A 755 2.07 -20.16 -28.41
N LEU A 756 1.81 -21.23 -27.69
CA LEU A 756 1.46 -21.20 -26.27
C LEU A 756 2.70 -21.35 -25.36
N PRO A 757 2.74 -20.68 -24.20
CA PRO A 757 3.80 -20.88 -23.22
C PRO A 757 3.78 -22.31 -22.65
N VAL A 758 4.91 -22.74 -22.11
CA VAL A 758 5.08 -24.08 -21.53
C VAL A 758 5.30 -23.97 -20.02
N VAL A 759 4.56 -24.76 -19.23
CA VAL A 759 4.75 -24.91 -17.79
C VAL A 759 5.27 -26.32 -17.50
N VAL A 760 6.52 -26.44 -17.08
CA VAL A 760 7.10 -27.72 -16.63
C VAL A 760 6.80 -27.88 -15.16
N TYR A 761 5.95 -28.86 -14.82
CA TYR A 761 5.43 -29.08 -13.49
C TYR A 761 6.12 -30.25 -12.78
N PHE A 762 6.53 -30.05 -11.53
CA PHE A 762 7.05 -31.09 -10.63
C PHE A 762 6.08 -31.29 -9.47
N HIS A 763 5.62 -32.52 -9.27
CA HIS A 763 4.68 -32.83 -8.18
C HIS A 763 5.35 -32.88 -6.81
N GLY A 764 4.58 -32.54 -5.77
CA GLY A 764 4.96 -32.74 -4.36
C GLY A 764 4.93 -34.21 -3.92
N GLY A 765 5.06 -34.44 -2.61
CA GLY A 765 5.14 -35.79 -2.03
C GLY A 765 6.41 -36.08 -1.23
N GLY A 766 7.15 -35.04 -0.82
CA GLY A 766 8.35 -35.19 0.00
C GLY A 766 9.46 -36.01 -0.67
N PHE A 767 9.54 -35.97 -2.01
CA PHE A 767 10.42 -36.80 -2.85
C PHE A 767 10.17 -38.31 -2.82
N VAL A 768 9.21 -38.80 -2.04
CA VAL A 768 9.00 -40.24 -1.80
C VAL A 768 7.65 -40.73 -2.37
N LEU A 769 6.69 -39.82 -2.58
CA LEU A 769 5.31 -40.14 -2.91
C LEU A 769 4.84 -39.53 -4.24
N PHE A 770 3.71 -40.07 -4.72
CA PHE A 770 2.99 -39.67 -5.94
C PHE A 770 3.75 -39.90 -7.26
N SER A 771 3.09 -39.54 -8.36
CA SER A 771 3.53 -39.64 -9.74
C SER A 771 2.86 -38.54 -10.55
N ALA A 772 3.39 -38.23 -11.74
CA ALA A 772 2.68 -37.39 -12.72
C ALA A 772 1.30 -37.96 -13.12
N ALA A 773 1.08 -39.27 -12.96
CA ALA A 773 -0.21 -39.93 -13.22
C ALA A 773 -1.16 -39.91 -12.02
N SER A 774 -0.73 -39.56 -10.80
CA SER A 774 -1.59 -39.52 -9.62
C SER A 774 -2.76 -38.56 -9.85
N ARG A 775 -4.00 -39.02 -9.61
CA ARG A 775 -5.22 -38.24 -9.92
C ARG A 775 -5.23 -36.81 -9.40
N PRO A 776 -4.78 -36.50 -8.16
CA PRO A 776 -4.73 -35.12 -7.69
C PRO A 776 -3.83 -34.23 -8.56
N TYR A 777 -2.69 -34.74 -8.99
CA TYR A 777 -1.73 -34.01 -9.84
C TYR A 777 -2.16 -33.95 -11.30
N ASP A 778 -2.75 -35.01 -11.85
CA ASP A 778 -3.36 -34.99 -13.19
C ASP A 778 -4.48 -33.93 -13.25
N ALA A 779 -5.38 -33.92 -12.26
CA ALA A 779 -6.46 -32.95 -12.17
C ALA A 779 -5.95 -31.50 -12.01
N LEU A 780 -4.91 -31.29 -11.19
CA LEU A 780 -4.26 -30.00 -11.03
C LEU A 780 -3.61 -29.53 -12.34
N CYS A 781 -2.86 -30.39 -13.03
CA CYS A 781 -2.20 -30.03 -14.28
C CYS A 781 -3.22 -29.68 -15.39
N ARG A 782 -4.35 -30.40 -15.47
CA ARG A 782 -5.47 -30.02 -16.36
C ARG A 782 -6.04 -28.65 -16.03
N ARG A 783 -6.16 -28.33 -14.74
CA ARG A 783 -6.64 -27.01 -14.27
C ARG A 783 -5.67 -25.88 -14.60
N ILE A 784 -4.37 -26.10 -14.39
CA ILE A 784 -3.33 -25.14 -14.77
C ILE A 784 -3.32 -24.94 -16.29
N CYS A 785 -3.32 -26.04 -17.05
CA CYS A 785 -3.34 -26.04 -18.52
C CYS A 785 -4.46 -25.16 -19.09
N ARG A 786 -5.71 -25.37 -18.64
CA ARG A 786 -6.86 -24.57 -19.09
C ARG A 786 -6.90 -23.16 -18.52
N GLY A 787 -6.54 -22.97 -17.25
CA GLY A 787 -6.71 -21.69 -16.54
C GLY A 787 -5.66 -20.67 -16.96
N VAL A 788 -4.41 -21.13 -17.07
CA VAL A 788 -3.28 -20.31 -17.54
C VAL A 788 -3.32 -20.15 -19.06
N GLY A 789 -3.85 -21.15 -19.78
CA GLY A 789 -3.79 -21.18 -21.25
C GLY A 789 -2.39 -21.58 -21.75
N ALA A 790 -1.80 -22.59 -21.11
CA ALA A 790 -0.43 -23.04 -21.37
C ALA A 790 -0.38 -24.56 -21.59
N VAL A 791 0.63 -25.04 -22.31
CA VAL A 791 0.95 -26.47 -22.33
C VAL A 791 1.64 -26.82 -21.03
N VAL A 792 1.15 -27.85 -20.33
CA VAL A 792 1.75 -28.30 -19.06
C VAL A 792 2.49 -29.61 -19.29
N VAL A 793 3.76 -29.69 -18.89
CA VAL A 793 4.59 -30.89 -18.94
C VAL A 793 4.86 -31.35 -17.51
N SER A 794 4.09 -32.32 -17.01
CA SER A 794 4.22 -32.86 -15.66
C SER A 794 5.25 -33.98 -15.63
N VAL A 795 6.40 -33.74 -14.98
CA VAL A 795 7.55 -34.65 -14.99
C VAL A 795 7.38 -35.73 -13.93
N ASN A 796 7.49 -36.99 -14.32
CA ASN A 796 7.48 -38.13 -13.41
C ASN A 796 8.92 -38.46 -12.95
N TYR A 797 9.47 -37.59 -12.11
CA TYR A 797 10.83 -37.71 -11.59
C TYR A 797 10.98 -38.94 -10.68
N ARG A 798 12.19 -39.47 -10.57
CA ARG A 798 12.49 -40.64 -9.74
C ARG A 798 12.43 -40.30 -8.25
N LEU A 799 11.87 -41.21 -7.47
CA LEU A 799 11.59 -41.01 -6.04
C LEU A 799 12.66 -41.64 -5.13
N ALA A 800 12.84 -41.02 -3.98
CA ALA A 800 13.57 -41.59 -2.85
C ALA A 800 12.75 -42.72 -2.16
N PRO A 801 13.42 -43.64 -1.45
CA PRO A 801 14.87 -43.74 -1.24
C PRO A 801 15.64 -44.48 -2.35
N GLU A 802 14.97 -45.08 -3.35
CA GLU A 802 15.65 -45.80 -4.43
C GLU A 802 16.56 -44.88 -5.24
N HIS A 803 16.12 -43.62 -5.40
CA HIS A 803 16.84 -42.58 -6.11
C HIS A 803 16.90 -41.32 -5.24
N ARG A 804 17.89 -41.29 -4.34
CA ARG A 804 18.20 -40.15 -3.47
C ARG A 804 18.75 -38.95 -4.26
N PHE A 805 19.02 -37.84 -3.58
CA PHE A 805 19.74 -36.70 -4.12
C PHE A 805 21.00 -37.15 -4.90
N PRO A 806 21.27 -36.59 -6.09
CA PRO A 806 20.55 -35.50 -6.77
C PRO A 806 19.51 -35.98 -7.83
N ALA A 807 19.06 -37.24 -7.80
CA ALA A 807 18.35 -37.85 -8.93
C ALA A 807 17.12 -37.07 -9.44
N ALA A 808 16.29 -36.54 -8.55
CA ALA A 808 15.11 -35.75 -8.93
C ALA A 808 15.49 -34.43 -9.65
N TYR A 809 16.63 -33.83 -9.29
CA TYR A 809 17.13 -32.62 -9.93
C TYR A 809 17.71 -32.91 -11.31
N ASP A 810 18.48 -34.00 -11.42
CA ASP A 810 19.01 -34.50 -12.70
C ASP A 810 17.88 -34.82 -13.68
N ASP A 811 16.79 -35.40 -13.19
CA ASP A 811 15.60 -35.70 -14.00
C ASP A 811 14.91 -34.42 -14.49
N GLY A 812 14.82 -33.40 -13.65
CA GLY A 812 14.28 -32.09 -14.06
C GLY A 812 15.13 -31.39 -15.11
N VAL A 813 16.46 -31.41 -14.97
CA VAL A 813 17.38 -30.88 -15.98
C VAL A 813 17.31 -31.69 -17.28
N ALA A 814 17.23 -33.02 -17.19
CA ALA A 814 17.06 -33.90 -18.35
C ALA A 814 15.75 -33.61 -19.09
N ALA A 815 14.66 -33.36 -18.36
CA ALA A 815 13.38 -32.94 -18.96
C ALA A 815 13.51 -31.62 -19.72
N LEU A 816 14.16 -30.60 -19.13
CA LEU A 816 14.41 -29.34 -19.84
C LEU A 816 15.29 -29.52 -21.08
N ARG A 817 16.34 -30.35 -21.01
CA ARG A 817 17.18 -30.66 -22.18
C ARG A 817 16.41 -31.39 -23.27
N TYR A 818 15.53 -32.33 -22.90
CA TYR A 818 14.66 -32.99 -23.87
C TYR A 818 13.76 -31.99 -24.60
N LEU A 819 13.14 -31.05 -23.87
CA LEU A 819 12.30 -30.00 -24.46
C LEU A 819 13.12 -29.07 -25.37
N ASP A 820 14.29 -28.63 -24.92
CA ASP A 820 15.20 -27.72 -25.63
C ASP A 820 15.68 -28.27 -26.98
N VAL A 821 15.91 -29.60 -27.05
CA VAL A 821 16.39 -30.28 -28.26
C VAL A 821 15.24 -30.71 -29.17
N ASN A 822 14.15 -31.25 -28.63
CA ASN A 822 13.12 -31.92 -29.42
C ASN A 822 11.91 -31.04 -29.75
N GLY A 823 11.67 -29.92 -29.05
CA GLY A 823 10.60 -28.98 -29.38
C GLY A 823 9.18 -29.42 -29.01
N LEU A 824 9.02 -30.53 -28.26
CA LEU A 824 7.74 -31.12 -27.82
C LEU A 824 6.78 -31.50 -28.97
N PRO A 825 7.19 -32.43 -29.87
CA PRO A 825 6.40 -32.81 -31.05
C PRO A 825 5.02 -33.37 -30.67
N GLU A 826 4.87 -33.97 -29.50
CA GLU A 826 3.61 -34.57 -29.07
C GLU A 826 2.52 -33.53 -28.80
N ALA A 827 2.89 -32.30 -28.43
CA ALA A 827 1.93 -31.19 -28.35
C ALA A 827 1.51 -30.72 -29.76
N VAL A 828 2.45 -30.73 -30.71
CA VAL A 828 2.20 -30.39 -32.12
C VAL A 828 1.28 -31.42 -32.78
N ASP A 829 1.48 -32.71 -32.49
CA ASP A 829 0.60 -33.80 -32.95
C ASP A 829 -0.83 -33.68 -32.40
N LEU A 830 -0.98 -33.06 -31.23
CA LEU A 830 -2.27 -32.69 -30.64
C LEU A 830 -2.81 -31.34 -31.14
N GLY A 831 -2.18 -30.75 -32.16
CA GLY A 831 -2.59 -29.53 -32.84
C GLY A 831 -2.24 -28.24 -32.10
N VAL A 832 -1.26 -28.24 -31.19
CA VAL A 832 -0.86 -27.08 -30.38
C VAL A 832 0.58 -26.69 -30.67
N ALA A 833 0.80 -25.46 -31.13
CA ALA A 833 2.14 -24.91 -31.29
C ALA A 833 2.66 -24.36 -29.94
N VAL A 834 3.91 -24.66 -29.60
CA VAL A 834 4.54 -24.27 -28.32
C VAL A 834 5.61 -23.20 -28.48
N ASP A 835 5.74 -22.34 -27.47
CA ASP A 835 6.78 -21.33 -27.36
C ASP A 835 7.74 -21.65 -26.20
N LEU A 836 8.88 -22.24 -26.54
CA LEU A 836 9.93 -22.57 -25.57
C LEU A 836 10.71 -21.35 -25.07
N SER A 837 10.56 -20.17 -25.70
CA SER A 837 11.13 -18.93 -25.16
C SER A 837 10.37 -18.39 -23.96
N HIS A 838 9.14 -18.89 -23.74
CA HIS A 838 8.27 -18.60 -22.60
C HIS A 838 8.01 -19.89 -21.80
N CYS A 839 9.08 -20.51 -21.31
CA CYS A 839 9.00 -21.68 -20.45
C CYS A 839 9.01 -21.28 -18.97
N PHE A 840 8.11 -21.85 -18.19
CA PHE A 840 7.97 -21.64 -16.75
C PHE A 840 8.21 -22.95 -16.01
N LEU A 841 8.95 -22.89 -14.91
CA LEU A 841 9.00 -24.01 -13.97
C LEU A 841 7.91 -23.83 -12.92
N ALA A 842 7.21 -24.89 -12.54
CA ALA A 842 6.22 -24.87 -11.47
C ALA A 842 6.29 -26.15 -10.64
N GLY A 843 5.97 -26.07 -9.36
CA GLY A 843 5.92 -27.25 -8.53
C GLY A 843 5.53 -26.95 -7.10
N ASP A 844 5.00 -27.97 -6.43
CA ASP A 844 4.53 -27.86 -5.06
C ASP A 844 5.35 -28.71 -4.09
N SER A 845 5.50 -28.25 -2.84
CA SER A 845 6.23 -29.03 -1.81
C SER A 845 7.62 -29.42 -2.32
N ALA A 846 7.96 -30.71 -2.34
CA ALA A 846 9.20 -31.23 -2.93
C ALA A 846 9.39 -30.81 -4.40
N GLY A 847 8.31 -30.71 -5.18
CA GLY A 847 8.35 -30.17 -6.53
C GLY A 847 8.77 -28.70 -6.58
N GLY A 848 8.32 -27.88 -5.63
CA GLY A 848 8.77 -26.49 -5.50
C GLY A 848 10.27 -26.40 -5.15
N ASN A 849 10.79 -27.35 -4.38
CA ASN A 849 12.23 -27.47 -4.14
C ASN A 849 12.99 -27.87 -5.42
N ILE A 850 12.49 -28.84 -6.20
CA ILE A 850 13.05 -29.22 -7.50
C ILE A 850 13.09 -28.03 -8.46
N VAL A 851 12.02 -27.21 -8.51
CA VAL A 851 11.97 -25.98 -9.31
C VAL A 851 13.15 -25.06 -9.02
N HIS A 852 13.47 -24.81 -7.75
CA HIS A 852 14.61 -23.99 -7.36
C HIS A 852 15.93 -24.56 -7.90
N HIS A 853 16.22 -25.83 -7.60
CA HIS A 853 17.50 -26.46 -7.96
C HIS A 853 17.66 -26.65 -9.47
N VAL A 854 16.59 -26.99 -10.18
CA VAL A 854 16.59 -27.09 -11.65
C VAL A 854 16.78 -25.71 -12.29
N ALA A 855 16.12 -24.66 -11.78
CA ALA A 855 16.34 -23.29 -12.26
C ALA A 855 17.79 -22.85 -12.05
N GLN A 856 18.34 -23.10 -10.86
CA GLN A 856 19.71 -22.77 -10.50
C GLN A 856 20.73 -23.50 -11.39
N SER A 857 20.55 -24.81 -11.57
CA SER A 857 21.41 -25.64 -12.42
C SER A 857 21.32 -25.24 -13.89
N TRP A 858 20.12 -24.96 -14.39
CA TRP A 858 19.91 -24.51 -15.77
C TRP A 858 20.57 -23.15 -16.03
N ALA A 859 20.36 -22.19 -15.12
CA ALA A 859 20.91 -20.84 -15.21
C ALA A 859 22.44 -20.80 -15.05
N SER A 860 23.03 -21.79 -14.36
CA SER A 860 24.48 -21.91 -14.17
C SER A 860 25.16 -22.78 -15.23
N SER A 861 24.40 -23.36 -16.16
CA SER A 861 24.94 -24.33 -17.12
C SER A 861 25.89 -23.65 -18.11
N PRO A 862 27.10 -24.20 -18.33
CA PRO A 862 28.05 -23.63 -19.30
C PRO A 862 27.60 -23.83 -20.75
N SER A 863 26.68 -24.76 -21.01
CA SER A 863 26.11 -25.01 -22.33
C SER A 863 24.84 -24.16 -22.50
N PRO A 864 24.85 -23.15 -23.39
CA PRO A 864 23.68 -22.32 -23.61
C PRO A 864 22.54 -23.16 -24.21
N PRO A 865 21.28 -22.90 -23.82
CA PRO A 865 20.13 -23.58 -24.39
C PRO A 865 19.98 -23.25 -25.88
N VAL A 866 19.46 -24.21 -26.65
CA VAL A 866 19.24 -24.07 -28.09
C VAL A 866 18.02 -23.19 -28.37
N SER A 867 16.92 -23.43 -27.67
CA SER A 867 15.63 -22.79 -27.89
C SER A 867 14.88 -22.45 -26.60
N LEU A 868 15.11 -23.17 -25.50
CA LEU A 868 14.38 -23.05 -24.25
C LEU A 868 14.93 -21.92 -23.37
N ARG A 869 14.05 -21.01 -22.95
CA ARG A 869 14.37 -19.98 -21.95
C ARG A 869 13.38 -20.00 -20.80
N LEU A 870 13.91 -19.94 -19.58
CA LEU A 870 13.12 -19.83 -18.37
C LEU A 870 12.64 -18.38 -18.20
N ALA A 871 11.34 -18.16 -18.35
CA ALA A 871 10.68 -16.87 -18.17
C ALA A 871 10.23 -16.63 -16.72
N GLY A 872 10.04 -17.69 -15.95
CA GLY A 872 9.68 -17.59 -14.52
C GLY A 872 9.67 -18.94 -13.80
N ALA A 873 9.66 -18.89 -12.47
CA ALA A 873 9.56 -20.05 -11.58
C ALA A 873 8.42 -19.87 -10.57
N VAL A 874 7.53 -20.86 -10.44
CA VAL A 874 6.38 -20.85 -9.53
C VAL A 874 6.58 -21.93 -8.46
N LEU A 875 6.86 -21.51 -7.23
CA LEU A 875 7.14 -22.37 -6.09
C LEU A 875 5.94 -22.35 -5.14
N ILE A 876 5.19 -23.45 -5.08
CA ILE A 876 3.97 -23.55 -4.29
C ILE A 876 4.26 -24.28 -2.97
N ALA A 877 4.18 -23.60 -1.84
CA ALA A 877 4.49 -24.18 -0.53
C ALA A 877 5.81 -24.99 -0.56
N PRO A 878 6.93 -24.41 -1.05
CA PRO A 878 8.12 -25.19 -1.37
C PRO A 878 8.72 -25.85 -0.13
N PHE A 879 9.20 -27.09 -0.31
CA PHE A 879 9.74 -27.93 0.76
C PHE A 879 11.22 -27.61 1.00
N PHE A 880 11.46 -26.59 1.82
CA PHE A 880 12.79 -26.21 2.31
C PHE A 880 12.90 -26.51 3.81
N GLY A 881 14.11 -26.50 4.33
CA GLY A 881 14.36 -26.82 5.73
C GLY A 881 15.77 -26.51 6.20
N GLY A 882 16.05 -26.92 7.42
CA GLY A 882 17.35 -26.87 8.08
C GLY A 882 17.33 -27.75 9.33
N GLU A 883 18.47 -27.94 9.97
CA GLU A 883 18.51 -28.63 11.26
C GLU A 883 17.86 -27.82 12.39
N GLU A 884 17.98 -26.49 12.33
CA GLU A 884 17.21 -25.62 13.22
C GLU A 884 15.71 -25.80 12.96
N ARG A 885 14.90 -25.65 14.01
CA ARG A 885 13.44 -25.59 13.87
C ARG A 885 12.99 -24.16 13.92
N THR A 886 12.17 -23.75 12.97
CA THR A 886 11.51 -22.45 13.07
C THR A 886 10.42 -22.49 14.15
N GLU A 887 10.05 -21.33 14.68
CA GLU A 887 8.97 -21.23 15.67
C GLU A 887 7.67 -21.78 15.09
N GLU A 888 7.40 -21.50 13.82
CA GLU A 888 6.21 -21.95 13.11
C GLU A 888 6.15 -23.47 12.96
N GLU A 889 7.30 -24.12 12.73
CA GLU A 889 7.43 -25.57 12.68
C GLU A 889 7.03 -26.21 14.02
N VAL A 890 7.44 -25.61 15.14
CA VAL A 890 7.13 -26.12 16.50
C VAL A 890 5.65 -25.88 16.85
N GLU A 891 5.14 -24.69 16.54
CA GLU A 891 3.75 -24.32 16.85
C GLU A 891 2.73 -25.12 16.03
N LEU A 892 3.01 -25.33 14.74
CA LEU A 892 2.06 -25.96 13.82
C LEU A 892 2.17 -27.48 13.76
N ASP A 893 3.15 -28.12 14.41
CA ASP A 893 3.36 -29.58 14.35
C ASP A 893 2.08 -30.39 14.69
N LYS A 894 1.30 -29.91 15.67
CA LYS A 894 0.03 -30.54 16.08
C LYS A 894 -1.20 -30.01 15.34
N ALA A 895 -1.10 -28.84 14.73
CA ALA A 895 -2.21 -28.15 14.07
C ALA A 895 -2.26 -28.38 12.55
N SER A 896 -1.11 -28.70 11.94
CA SER A 896 -1.01 -29.01 10.51
C SER A 896 -1.68 -30.35 10.23
N LEU A 897 -2.62 -30.35 9.27
CA LEU A 897 -3.41 -31.53 8.92
C LEU A 897 -2.74 -32.41 7.86
N SER A 898 -1.66 -31.94 7.24
CA SER A 898 -0.99 -32.60 6.10
C SER A 898 0.49 -32.91 6.34
N LEU A 899 1.22 -32.07 7.08
CA LEU A 899 2.63 -32.31 7.47
C LEU A 899 2.79 -32.38 9.00
N SER A 900 3.89 -33.00 9.44
CA SER A 900 4.37 -32.96 10.83
C SER A 900 5.90 -33.03 10.83
N LEU A 901 6.55 -32.64 11.92
CA LEU A 901 8.01 -32.68 12.05
C LEU A 901 8.56 -34.09 11.79
N ALA A 902 7.89 -35.12 12.31
CA ALA A 902 8.30 -36.51 12.07
C ALA A 902 8.26 -36.88 10.58
N ARG A 903 7.24 -36.41 9.84
CA ARG A 903 7.13 -36.66 8.39
C ARG A 903 8.18 -35.88 7.60
N THR A 904 8.43 -34.62 7.96
CA THR A 904 9.43 -33.81 7.26
C THR A 904 10.84 -34.37 7.46
N ASP A 905 11.16 -34.82 8.69
CA ASP A 905 12.42 -35.49 9.00
C ASP A 905 12.58 -36.81 8.23
N TYR A 906 11.50 -37.59 8.13
CA TYR A 906 11.49 -38.81 7.31
C TYR A 906 11.81 -38.49 5.85
N PHE A 907 11.09 -37.55 5.23
CA PHE A 907 11.29 -37.19 3.82
C PHE A 907 12.72 -36.68 3.56
N TRP A 908 13.25 -35.82 4.43
CA TRP A 908 14.63 -35.36 4.30
C TRP A 908 15.63 -36.50 4.44
N ARG A 909 15.47 -37.37 5.43
CA ARG A 909 16.38 -38.51 5.63
C ARG A 909 16.39 -39.47 4.45
N GLU A 910 15.24 -39.72 3.82
CA GLU A 910 15.18 -40.61 2.65
C GLU A 910 15.70 -39.94 1.38
N PHE A 911 15.50 -38.63 1.21
CA PHE A 911 15.96 -37.92 0.02
C PHE A 911 17.45 -37.55 0.06
N LEU A 912 17.97 -37.09 1.19
CA LEU A 912 19.36 -36.62 1.29
C LEU A 912 20.37 -37.77 1.15
N PRO A 913 21.64 -37.45 0.80
CA PRO A 913 22.73 -38.42 0.86
C PRO A 913 22.81 -39.08 2.23
N GLU A 914 23.23 -40.34 2.27
CA GLU A 914 23.34 -41.07 3.53
C GLU A 914 24.34 -40.37 4.47
N GLY A 915 23.91 -40.09 5.70
CA GLY A 915 24.69 -39.35 6.70
C GLY A 915 24.63 -37.82 6.59
N ALA A 916 23.98 -37.25 5.57
CA ALA A 916 23.77 -35.81 5.47
C ALA A 916 22.65 -35.33 6.42
N THR A 917 22.79 -34.09 6.89
CA THR A 917 21.79 -33.38 7.68
C THR A 917 20.97 -32.43 6.80
N ARG A 918 19.90 -31.86 7.33
CA ARG A 918 19.06 -30.86 6.64
C ARG A 918 19.74 -29.52 6.42
N ASP A 919 20.97 -29.35 6.90
CA ASP A 919 21.82 -28.22 6.51
C ASP A 919 22.51 -28.44 5.16
N HIS A 920 22.31 -29.59 4.53
CA HIS A 920 22.70 -29.85 3.15
C HIS A 920 21.99 -28.87 2.20
N GLU A 921 22.69 -28.44 1.12
CA GLU A 921 22.21 -27.44 0.15
C GLU A 921 20.86 -27.78 -0.50
N ALA A 922 20.56 -29.07 -0.60
CA ALA A 922 19.27 -29.56 -1.09
C ALA A 922 18.08 -29.12 -0.21
N ALA A 923 18.29 -28.98 1.10
CA ALA A 923 17.28 -28.60 2.08
C ALA A 923 17.40 -27.13 2.51
N ARG A 924 18.61 -26.69 2.89
CA ARG A 924 18.90 -25.34 3.36
C ARG A 924 19.32 -24.44 2.20
N VAL A 925 18.31 -23.85 1.56
CA VAL A 925 18.48 -22.91 0.43
C VAL A 925 18.45 -21.43 0.85
N CYS A 926 18.48 -21.14 2.15
CA CYS A 926 18.37 -19.77 2.70
C CYS A 926 19.15 -19.62 4.03
N GLY A 927 19.47 -18.38 4.40
CA GLY A 927 20.00 -18.05 5.75
C GLY A 927 21.52 -18.16 5.96
N GLY A 928 22.35 -17.71 5.00
CA GLY A 928 23.79 -17.54 5.22
C GLY A 928 24.57 -17.08 3.98
N ASP A 929 25.82 -16.60 4.17
CA ASP A 929 26.70 -16.11 3.09
C ASP A 929 27.00 -17.14 2.00
N ARG A 930 26.75 -18.42 2.27
CA ARG A 930 27.03 -19.55 1.37
C ARG A 930 25.97 -19.78 0.28
N VAL A 931 24.81 -19.13 0.36
CA VAL A 931 23.76 -19.30 -0.66
C VAL A 931 24.07 -18.41 -1.85
N GLU A 932 24.47 -19.03 -2.96
CA GLU A 932 24.69 -18.37 -4.25
C GLU A 932 23.53 -18.65 -5.21
N LEU A 933 23.07 -17.61 -5.91
CA LEU A 933 22.07 -17.73 -6.97
C LEU A 933 22.70 -17.30 -8.29
N ALA A 934 22.44 -18.07 -9.34
CA ALA A 934 22.92 -17.76 -10.69
C ALA A 934 22.43 -16.36 -11.10
N GLU A 935 23.25 -15.61 -11.83
CA GLU A 935 22.85 -14.29 -12.34
C GLU A 935 21.56 -14.40 -13.17
N ALA A 936 21.48 -15.42 -14.04
CA ALA A 936 20.35 -15.72 -14.91
C ALA A 936 19.17 -16.46 -14.23
N PHE A 937 19.14 -16.57 -12.90
CA PHE A 937 18.02 -17.18 -12.19
C PHE A 937 16.71 -16.43 -12.52
N PRO A 938 15.61 -17.13 -12.89
CA PRO A 938 14.40 -16.48 -13.40
C PRO A 938 13.62 -15.75 -12.29
N PRO A 939 12.75 -14.78 -12.64
CA PRO A 939 11.77 -14.22 -11.72
C PRO A 939 10.94 -15.33 -11.03
N ALA A 940 10.67 -15.18 -9.75
CA ALA A 940 10.00 -16.21 -8.96
C ALA A 940 8.63 -15.74 -8.43
N MET A 941 7.65 -16.64 -8.39
CA MET A 941 6.46 -16.53 -7.58
C MET A 941 6.53 -17.56 -6.45
N VAL A 942 6.47 -17.13 -5.20
CA VAL A 942 6.49 -18.01 -4.02
C VAL A 942 5.13 -17.94 -3.32
N VAL A 943 4.49 -19.09 -3.15
CA VAL A 943 3.16 -19.22 -2.53
C VAL A 943 3.31 -19.82 -1.13
N ILE A 944 2.76 -19.14 -0.12
CA ILE A 944 2.89 -19.51 1.30
C ILE A 944 1.50 -19.70 1.92
N GLY A 945 1.29 -20.84 2.58
CA GLY A 945 0.06 -21.12 3.34
C GLY A 945 0.23 -20.80 4.83
N GLY A 946 -0.75 -20.13 5.46
CA GLY A 946 -0.64 -19.73 6.86
C GLY A 946 -0.68 -20.87 7.88
N PHE A 947 -1.25 -22.03 7.49
CA PHE A 947 -1.23 -23.31 8.22
C PHE A 947 -0.27 -24.34 7.61
N ASP A 948 0.68 -23.89 6.79
CA ASP A 948 1.80 -24.71 6.34
C ASP A 948 2.87 -24.78 7.44
N LEU A 949 3.28 -26.00 7.80
CA LEU A 949 4.34 -26.27 8.77
C LEU A 949 5.67 -25.60 8.38
N LEU A 950 5.93 -25.47 7.07
CA LEU A 950 7.21 -24.98 6.53
C LEU A 950 7.21 -23.48 6.22
N LYS A 951 6.16 -22.74 6.61
CA LYS A 951 6.01 -21.32 6.23
C LYS A 951 7.20 -20.44 6.67
N GLY A 952 7.83 -20.75 7.80
CA GLY A 952 9.03 -20.05 8.27
C GLY A 952 10.20 -20.18 7.29
N TRP A 953 10.48 -21.39 6.81
CA TRP A 953 11.49 -21.65 5.79
C TRP A 953 11.17 -21.00 4.44
N GLN A 954 9.89 -21.01 4.05
CA GLN A 954 9.43 -20.38 2.82
C GLN A 954 9.61 -18.86 2.86
N ALA A 955 9.30 -18.23 4.00
CA ALA A 955 9.53 -16.80 4.21
C ALA A 955 11.02 -16.43 4.17
N ARG A 956 11.90 -17.22 4.81
CA ARG A 956 13.35 -17.03 4.75
C ARG A 956 13.90 -17.12 3.32
N TYR A 957 13.35 -18.03 2.52
CA TYR A 957 13.72 -18.14 1.10
C TYR A 957 13.31 -16.91 0.28
N VAL A 958 12.12 -16.34 0.52
CA VAL A 958 11.69 -15.08 -0.10
C VAL A 958 12.67 -13.95 0.20
N GLU A 959 13.09 -13.80 1.45
CA GLU A 959 14.06 -12.77 1.81
C GLU A 959 15.42 -13.00 1.14
N THR A 960 15.87 -14.25 1.06
CA THR A 960 17.11 -14.60 0.33
C THR A 960 17.03 -14.20 -1.15
N LEU A 961 15.89 -14.41 -1.83
CA LEU A 961 15.70 -13.96 -3.20
C LEU A 961 15.78 -12.43 -3.33
N ARG A 962 15.16 -11.69 -2.40
CA ARG A 962 15.19 -10.21 -2.37
C ARG A 962 16.60 -9.68 -2.14
N GLU A 963 17.32 -10.24 -1.17
CA GLU A 963 18.71 -9.87 -0.84
C GLU A 963 19.65 -10.08 -2.03
N LYS A 964 19.43 -11.15 -2.81
CA LYS A 964 20.20 -11.44 -4.03
C LYS A 964 19.68 -10.70 -5.28
N GLY A 965 18.78 -9.73 -5.11
CA GLY A 965 18.26 -8.88 -6.18
C GLY A 965 17.40 -9.63 -7.22
N LYS A 966 16.83 -10.79 -6.86
CA LYS A 966 15.98 -11.57 -7.76
C LYS A 966 14.52 -11.08 -7.66
N PRO A 967 13.84 -10.82 -8.80
CA PRO A 967 12.42 -10.44 -8.77
C PRO A 967 11.59 -11.56 -8.14
N VAL A 968 10.85 -11.25 -7.08
CA VAL A 968 9.99 -12.22 -6.39
C VAL A 968 8.60 -11.64 -6.12
N ARG A 969 7.57 -12.37 -6.56
CA ARG A 969 6.16 -12.16 -6.21
C ARG A 969 5.78 -13.12 -5.09
N VAL A 970 5.26 -12.59 -3.99
CA VAL A 970 4.83 -13.40 -2.84
C VAL A 970 3.32 -13.46 -2.83
N VAL A 971 2.76 -14.66 -2.72
CA VAL A 971 1.32 -14.89 -2.64
C VAL A 971 1.02 -15.66 -1.35
N GLU A 972 0.27 -15.05 -0.45
CA GLU A 972 -0.05 -15.64 0.86
C GLU A 972 -1.52 -16.01 0.96
N TYR A 973 -1.78 -17.22 1.45
CA TYR A 973 -3.13 -17.71 1.77
C TYR A 973 -3.21 -18.03 3.27
N PRO A 974 -3.77 -17.12 4.10
CA PRO A 974 -3.72 -17.24 5.56
C PRO A 974 -4.32 -18.53 6.12
N ASP A 975 -5.39 -19.05 5.50
CA ASP A 975 -6.10 -20.24 5.95
C ASP A 975 -5.68 -21.53 5.22
N ALA A 976 -4.73 -21.41 4.28
CA ALA A 976 -4.30 -22.55 3.48
C ALA A 976 -3.39 -23.50 4.27
N ILE A 977 -3.72 -24.80 4.20
CA ILE A 977 -2.87 -25.90 4.65
C ILE A 977 -1.83 -26.27 3.59
N HIS A 978 -0.79 -27.00 3.99
CA HIS A 978 0.16 -27.58 3.02
C HIS A 978 -0.59 -28.51 2.04
N GLY A 979 -0.41 -28.28 0.73
CA GLY A 979 -1.09 -29.05 -0.32
C GLY A 979 -2.50 -28.58 -0.70
N PHE A 980 -2.99 -27.43 -0.20
CA PHE A 980 -4.36 -26.96 -0.42
C PHE A 980 -4.78 -26.90 -1.90
N HIS A 981 -3.82 -26.60 -2.80
CA HIS A 981 -4.03 -26.45 -4.23
C HIS A 981 -4.46 -27.75 -4.93
N ALA A 982 -4.13 -28.92 -4.37
CA ALA A 982 -4.55 -30.21 -4.90
C ALA A 982 -6.05 -30.49 -4.69
N PHE A 983 -6.73 -29.72 -3.82
CA PHE A 983 -8.15 -29.90 -3.49
C PHE A 983 -9.01 -28.82 -4.16
N PRO A 984 -9.72 -29.12 -5.27
CA PRO A 984 -10.57 -28.15 -5.94
C PRO A 984 -11.73 -27.64 -5.06
N GLU A 985 -12.11 -28.36 -4.01
CA GLU A 985 -13.13 -27.95 -3.04
C GLU A 985 -12.69 -26.78 -2.14
N ILE A 986 -11.38 -26.49 -2.08
CA ILE A 986 -10.84 -25.35 -1.34
C ILE A 986 -10.84 -24.13 -2.28
N ALA A 987 -11.56 -23.08 -1.89
CA ALA A 987 -11.72 -21.88 -2.73
C ALA A 987 -10.39 -21.25 -3.17
N ASP A 988 -9.39 -21.23 -2.28
CA ASP A 988 -8.06 -20.68 -2.58
C ASP A 988 -7.31 -21.46 -3.66
N SER A 989 -7.62 -22.76 -3.85
CA SER A 989 -7.06 -23.54 -4.96
C SER A 989 -7.41 -22.95 -6.32
N GLY A 990 -8.63 -22.39 -6.48
CA GLY A 990 -9.04 -21.70 -7.69
C GLY A 990 -8.28 -20.39 -7.91
N LYS A 991 -8.12 -19.60 -6.84
CA LYS A 991 -7.40 -18.32 -6.86
C LYS A 991 -5.94 -18.49 -7.27
N LEU A 992 -5.27 -19.56 -6.80
CA LEU A 992 -3.89 -19.84 -7.17
C LEU A 992 -3.69 -19.97 -8.69
N VAL A 993 -4.63 -20.61 -9.39
CA VAL A 993 -4.52 -20.77 -10.85
C VAL A 993 -4.62 -19.42 -11.57
N GLU A 994 -5.44 -18.49 -11.07
CA GLU A 994 -5.50 -17.12 -11.60
C GLU A 994 -4.21 -16.33 -11.30
N GLU A 995 -3.63 -16.48 -10.11
CA GLU A 995 -2.33 -15.88 -9.78
C GLU A 995 -1.22 -16.38 -10.70
N MET A 996 -1.19 -17.70 -10.97
CA MET A 996 -0.27 -18.29 -11.94
C MET A 996 -0.47 -17.73 -13.34
N LYS A 997 -1.72 -17.55 -13.77
CA LYS A 997 -2.05 -16.97 -15.08
C LYS A 997 -1.52 -15.54 -15.20
N LEU A 998 -1.76 -14.70 -14.20
CA LEU A 998 -1.26 -13.33 -14.18
C LEU A 998 0.27 -13.29 -14.23
N PHE A 999 0.93 -14.15 -13.45
CA PHE A 999 2.39 -14.24 -13.43
C PHE A 999 2.96 -14.66 -14.79
N VAL A 1000 2.35 -15.66 -15.44
CA VAL A 1000 2.75 -16.13 -16.78
C VAL A 1000 2.53 -15.04 -17.83
N GLN A 1001 1.39 -14.36 -17.83
CA GLN A 1001 1.09 -13.27 -18.76
C GLN A 1001 2.06 -12.08 -18.62
N GLU A 1002 2.34 -11.68 -17.38
CA GLU A 1002 3.28 -10.61 -17.07
C GLU A 1002 4.67 -10.88 -17.66
N HIS A 1003 5.17 -12.10 -17.48
CA HIS A 1003 6.52 -12.49 -17.90
C HIS A 1003 6.59 -13.01 -19.34
N SER A 1004 5.45 -13.14 -20.02
CA SER A 1004 5.37 -13.39 -21.46
C SER A 1004 5.29 -12.10 -22.29
N SER A 1005 4.89 -10.98 -21.69
CA SER A 1005 4.67 -9.70 -22.41
C SER A 1005 5.90 -8.77 -22.41
N LYS A 1006 6.77 -8.87 -21.40
CA LYS A 1006 7.91 -7.95 -21.15
C LYS A 1006 9.08 -8.03 -22.16
N ARG A 1007 8.96 -8.76 -23.27
CA ARG A 1007 10.03 -8.88 -24.30
C ARG A 1007 9.61 -8.54 -25.73
N MET A 1008 8.38 -8.09 -25.96
CA MET A 1008 7.99 -7.50 -27.26
C MET A 1008 8.30 -5.99 -27.36
N ALA A 1009 8.95 -5.40 -26.34
CA ALA A 1009 9.33 -3.99 -26.29
C ALA A 1009 10.85 -3.81 -26.27
#